data_AF-A0A7V5C4J4-F1
#
_entry.id   AF-A0A7V5C4J4-F1
#
_cell.length_a   1.000
_cell.length_b   1.000
_cell.length_c   1.000
_cell.angle_alpha   90.00
_cell.angle_beta   90.00
_cell.angle_gamma   90.00
#
_symmetry.space_group_name_H-M   'P 1'
#
loop_
_entity.id
_entity.type
_entity.pdbx_description
1 polymer ?
#
loop_
_entity_poly.entity_id
_entity_poly.type
_entity_poly.pdbx_seq_one_letter_code
_entity_poly.pdbx_strand_id
1 'polypeptide(L)'
;PGRRVRLSPFIESAQFQVLFNQRPDPSQRHHDAQKILKAHTQDIRKLAQTWLEFLKGGRLFQPGIYQQNFLRAYLAYYLTVNVCKIQLVLLELVRQERLSGSLIVEDIGVGAGTTAVAVLDFLLAYAYVCDLYDAEFPIQSLQLAGSDTNPDCLRFAQKTVQAYAYALTERISLCSEESPISDIPKKIKEWAGQSQWRECDLNHYSPPISADAPTLLFASNILNELDQQGKRNLADTISHLAAGSIAIIIEPGEKKHTTNLNQWRKELLLRNHALIPIAPCGEEYPPHSLQCGTCWNARRESLHQPLLYKHFRKAADAESPDPRTFNEFENRLLSWSYVCLLHSSQKHTSYPLTRKESQYSKRIRRYIGSYQSNLPVVYDPDDVEEKKPYAEFIKLCPGHPDVRELFIKQTPEVQIPSLIHGEQICIENIIARWDSKERSIGEYLPTKETQVTPIRRRFQNREMFLPAYCRRIQQAVDDIAYRLFGFQAMHPFQHRILASVLAGRSILGIAATGGGKSECFILPAMLLPGITIVVSPLKSLMQDQYEQRICRRYGLNHLTSFINGDISFRQRQARLRHLELGDYKLIYFTPEQLEQSHVLDTLKRANENIGIRYLALDEAHCISQWGHDFRSSYLNLVRRLRGHGIYPVRIALTATASPDVRQDLCEELELDPASLEEGGDVYIYSSNRPELNLIVRVLQDTGEKSDAILDDLRYLLKRNEESVNPGAAIVFMPLTGGNPEHTYFYLPHQSGENSLRGRMSSGVTPFASYIECILEKRISIYHSRMDYDNNAAAEKNNRDSSLPLGDLRRRKRRSEQDDFISGKREIMAATKGFGM
;
A
#
# COMPACT_ATOMS: atom_id res chain seq x y z
N PRO A 1 4.54 6.85 1.39
CA PRO A 1 4.81 6.98 -0.06
C PRO A 1 3.54 7.51 -0.74
N GLY A 2 3.66 8.50 -1.62
CA GLY A 2 2.51 9.18 -2.24
C GLY A 2 1.52 9.83 -1.27
N ARG A 3 1.97 10.13 -0.03
CA ARG A 3 1.14 10.63 1.08
C ARG A 3 -0.09 9.77 1.41
N ARG A 4 -0.08 8.48 1.06
CA ARG A 4 -1.19 7.54 1.29
C ARG A 4 -1.11 6.86 2.65
N VAL A 5 -2.19 6.92 3.42
CA VAL A 5 -2.38 6.11 4.64
C VAL A 5 -3.18 4.86 4.28
N ARG A 6 -2.72 3.69 4.73
CA ARG A 6 -3.36 2.40 4.50
C ARG A 6 -4.00 1.90 5.78
N LEU A 7 -5.27 1.51 5.70
CA LEU A 7 -5.97 0.88 6.81
C LEU A 7 -5.35 -0.49 7.11
N SER A 8 -5.23 -0.84 8.39
CA SER A 8 -4.69 -2.13 8.76
C SER A 8 -5.71 -3.24 8.53
N PRO A 9 -5.25 -4.49 8.33
CA PRO A 9 -6.17 -5.60 8.17
C PRO A 9 -6.97 -5.92 9.43
N PHE A 10 -6.50 -5.52 10.61
CA PHE A 10 -7.24 -5.69 11.86
C PHE A 10 -8.47 -4.78 11.87
N ILE A 11 -8.32 -3.53 11.41
CA ILE A 11 -9.44 -2.59 11.29
C ILE A 11 -10.38 -3.02 10.16
N GLU A 12 -9.85 -3.44 9.00
CA GLU A 12 -10.70 -3.96 7.92
C GLU A 12 -11.51 -5.18 8.38
N SER A 13 -10.89 -6.14 9.08
CA SER A 13 -11.59 -7.28 9.67
C SER A 13 -12.68 -6.85 10.65
N ALA A 14 -12.40 -5.85 11.50
CA ALA A 14 -13.39 -5.29 12.41
C ALA A 14 -14.57 -4.63 11.67
N GLN A 15 -14.33 -3.87 10.60
CA GLN A 15 -15.39 -3.29 9.76
C GLN A 15 -16.30 -4.38 9.18
N PHE A 16 -15.71 -5.42 8.59
CA PHE A 16 -16.46 -6.53 8.00
C PHE A 16 -17.27 -7.30 9.05
N GLN A 17 -16.68 -7.56 10.23
CA GLN A 17 -17.35 -8.23 11.33
C GLN A 17 -18.57 -7.45 11.82
N VAL A 18 -18.42 -6.13 12.04
CA VAL A 18 -19.51 -5.31 12.58
C VAL A 18 -20.62 -5.07 11.54
N LEU A 19 -20.26 -4.94 10.25
CA LEU A 19 -21.22 -4.67 9.18
C LEU A 19 -21.95 -5.93 8.69
N PHE A 20 -21.22 -7.03 8.52
CA PHE A 20 -21.68 -8.23 7.80
C PHE A 20 -21.64 -9.50 8.64
N ASN A 21 -21.12 -9.46 9.87
CA ASN A 21 -20.90 -10.63 10.73
C ASN A 21 -20.04 -11.72 10.04
N GLN A 22 -19.15 -11.29 9.14
CA GLN A 22 -18.23 -12.13 8.37
C GLN A 22 -16.87 -11.44 8.34
N ARG A 23 -15.79 -12.19 8.14
CA ARG A 23 -14.44 -11.66 8.11
C ARG A 23 -13.64 -12.30 6.97
N PRO A 24 -12.82 -11.54 6.23
CA PRO A 24 -11.96 -12.11 5.21
C PRO A 24 -10.88 -13.00 5.82
N ASP A 25 -10.56 -14.15 5.21
CA ASP A 25 -9.40 -14.96 5.58
C ASP A 25 -8.12 -14.12 5.42
N PRO A 26 -7.26 -14.00 6.46
CA PRO A 26 -6.01 -13.25 6.36
C PRO A 26 -5.12 -13.66 5.18
N SER A 27 -5.06 -14.95 4.83
CA SER A 27 -4.20 -15.51 3.78
C SER A 27 -4.69 -15.23 2.36
N GLN A 28 -6.00 -14.99 2.20
CA GLN A 28 -6.69 -14.68 0.93
C GLN A 28 -7.49 -13.38 1.01
N ARG A 29 -7.06 -12.46 1.87
CA ARG A 29 -7.82 -11.28 2.35
C ARG A 29 -8.55 -10.52 1.25
N HIS A 30 -7.84 -10.15 0.19
CA HIS A 30 -8.42 -9.32 -0.86
C HIS A 30 -9.43 -10.10 -1.73
N HIS A 31 -9.23 -11.41 -1.94
CA HIS A 31 -10.18 -12.26 -2.65
C HIS A 31 -11.47 -12.48 -1.82
N ASP A 32 -11.31 -12.88 -0.55
CA ASP A 32 -12.45 -13.14 0.33
C ASP A 32 -13.25 -11.86 0.62
N ALA A 33 -12.58 -10.73 0.81
CA ALA A 33 -13.25 -9.44 0.94
C ALA A 33 -14.14 -9.15 -0.28
N GLN A 34 -13.66 -9.40 -1.50
CA GLN A 34 -14.49 -9.25 -2.71
C GLN A 34 -15.70 -10.19 -2.71
N LYS A 35 -15.54 -11.44 -2.26
CA LYS A 35 -16.63 -12.41 -2.16
C LYS A 35 -17.71 -11.96 -1.19
N ILE A 36 -17.32 -11.53 0.02
CA ILE A 36 -18.23 -10.99 1.03
C ILE A 36 -18.96 -9.75 0.50
N LEU A 37 -18.23 -8.79 -0.08
CA LEU A 37 -18.83 -7.55 -0.60
C LEU A 37 -19.83 -7.82 -1.73
N LYS A 38 -19.55 -8.78 -2.61
CA LYS A 38 -20.51 -9.20 -3.66
C LYS A 38 -21.79 -9.75 -3.05
N ALA A 39 -21.69 -10.59 -2.01
CA ALA A 39 -22.85 -11.14 -1.31
C ALA A 39 -23.70 -10.04 -0.63
N HIS A 40 -23.08 -8.96 -0.16
CA HIS A 40 -23.74 -7.85 0.54
C HIS A 40 -23.98 -6.60 -0.31
N THR A 41 -24.05 -6.74 -1.65
CA THR A 41 -24.20 -5.59 -2.57
C THR A 41 -25.44 -4.75 -2.25
N GLN A 42 -26.58 -5.37 -1.91
CA GLN A 42 -27.82 -4.65 -1.58
C GLN A 42 -27.72 -3.88 -0.27
N ASP A 43 -27.12 -4.48 0.77
CA ASP A 43 -26.89 -3.81 2.05
C ASP A 43 -26.00 -2.58 1.87
N ILE A 44 -24.90 -2.72 1.12
CA ILE A 44 -23.98 -1.62 0.81
C ILE A 44 -24.71 -0.49 0.09
N ARG A 45 -25.60 -0.81 -0.85
CA ARG A 45 -26.41 0.19 -1.58
C ARG A 45 -27.33 0.97 -0.65
N LYS A 46 -27.96 0.30 0.32
CA LYS A 46 -28.79 0.94 1.35
C LYS A 46 -27.97 1.87 2.25
N LEU A 47 -26.79 1.42 2.68
CA LEU A 47 -25.86 2.26 3.46
C LEU A 47 -25.39 3.49 2.66
N ALA A 48 -25.12 3.32 1.36
CA ALA A 48 -24.76 4.41 0.46
C ALA A 48 -25.87 5.45 0.32
N GLN A 49 -27.13 5.02 0.22
CA GLN A 49 -28.30 5.91 0.21
C GLN A 49 -28.42 6.72 1.52
N THR A 50 -28.29 6.06 2.68
CA THR A 50 -28.29 6.75 3.98
C THR A 50 -27.18 7.80 4.06
N TRP A 51 -25.98 7.50 3.55
CA TRP A 51 -24.90 8.47 3.53
C TRP A 51 -25.14 9.63 2.55
N LEU A 52 -25.75 9.34 1.39
CA LEU A 52 -26.15 10.36 0.41
C LEU A 52 -27.16 11.35 0.99
N GLU A 53 -28.11 10.89 1.79
CA GLU A 53 -29.06 11.74 2.51
C GLU A 53 -28.33 12.68 3.49
N PHE A 54 -27.37 12.16 4.25
CA PHE A 54 -26.50 12.98 5.10
C PHE A 54 -25.71 14.02 4.30
N LEU A 55 -25.17 13.65 3.13
CA LEU A 55 -24.45 14.59 2.26
C LEU A 55 -25.37 15.69 1.73
N LYS A 56 -26.62 15.38 1.36
CA LYS A 56 -27.64 16.35 0.94
C LYS A 56 -28.04 17.29 2.08
N GLY A 57 -28.05 16.81 3.32
CA GLY A 57 -28.33 17.57 4.54
C GLY A 57 -27.24 18.56 4.97
N GLY A 58 -26.23 18.82 4.12
CA GLY A 58 -25.18 19.80 4.40
C GLY A 58 -23.97 19.26 5.17
N ARG A 59 -23.85 17.93 5.33
CA ARG A 59 -22.68 17.26 5.93
C ARG A 59 -22.41 17.64 7.39
N LEU A 60 -23.46 18.03 8.11
CA LEU A 60 -23.38 18.47 9.49
C LEU A 60 -23.64 17.28 10.42
N PHE A 61 -22.61 16.90 11.16
CA PHE A 61 -22.71 16.03 12.33
C PHE A 61 -23.59 16.74 13.39
N GLN A 62 -24.75 16.17 13.67
CA GLN A 62 -25.77 16.73 14.57
C GLN A 62 -26.35 15.61 15.45
N PRO A 63 -26.75 15.86 16.71
CA PRO A 63 -27.13 14.81 17.65
C PRO A 63 -28.19 13.82 17.15
N GLY A 64 -29.14 14.25 16.32
CA GLY A 64 -30.25 13.42 15.84
C GLY A 64 -29.92 12.42 14.72
N ILE A 65 -28.74 12.48 14.09
CA ILE A 65 -28.45 11.67 12.89
C ILE A 65 -27.92 10.27 13.21
N TYR A 66 -27.51 10.02 14.45
CA TYR A 66 -26.75 8.84 14.87
C TYR A 66 -27.60 7.60 15.10
N GLN A 67 -28.48 7.30 14.14
CA GLN A 67 -29.26 6.08 14.11
C GLN A 67 -28.44 4.90 13.56
N GLN A 68 -28.92 3.68 13.79
CA GLN A 68 -28.22 2.45 13.40
C GLN A 68 -27.75 2.41 11.93
N ASN A 69 -28.59 2.82 10.97
CA ASN A 69 -28.20 2.82 9.55
C ASN A 69 -27.12 3.87 9.25
N PHE A 70 -27.19 5.04 9.88
CA PHE A 70 -26.17 6.07 9.74
C PHE A 70 -24.84 5.62 10.32
N LEU A 71 -24.83 5.01 11.52
CA LEU A 71 -23.61 4.48 12.14
C LEU A 71 -22.98 3.35 11.30
N ARG A 72 -23.79 2.48 10.68
CA ARG A 72 -23.29 1.48 9.73
C ARG A 72 -22.71 2.13 8.47
N ALA A 73 -23.35 3.18 7.93
CA ALA A 73 -22.83 3.92 6.78
C ALA A 73 -21.54 4.68 7.12
N TYR A 74 -21.48 5.28 8.31
CA TYR A 74 -20.27 5.90 8.88
C TYR A 74 -19.14 4.88 8.96
N LEU A 75 -19.42 3.69 9.48
CA LEU A 75 -18.43 2.62 9.60
C LEU A 75 -17.92 2.13 8.23
N ALA A 76 -18.81 2.01 7.24
CA ALA A 76 -18.45 1.57 5.90
C ALA A 76 -17.60 2.60 5.13
N TYR A 77 -17.86 3.90 5.36
CA TYR A 77 -17.30 4.98 4.56
C TYR A 77 -16.33 5.89 5.33
N TYR A 78 -16.82 6.53 6.40
CA TYR A 78 -16.10 7.59 7.10
C TYR A 78 -15.06 7.06 8.10
N LEU A 79 -15.24 5.87 8.68
CA LEU A 79 -14.26 5.28 9.61
C LEU A 79 -12.88 5.19 8.94
N THR A 80 -12.81 4.71 7.70
CA THR A 80 -11.57 4.61 6.92
C THR A 80 -10.83 5.95 6.88
N VAL A 81 -11.58 7.03 6.65
CA VAL A 81 -11.03 8.38 6.56
C VAL A 81 -10.58 8.88 7.93
N ASN A 82 -11.43 8.72 8.95
CA ASN A 82 -11.19 9.29 10.27
C ASN A 82 -10.07 8.57 11.04
N VAL A 83 -9.94 7.24 10.89
CA VAL A 83 -8.76 6.51 11.39
C VAL A 83 -7.48 7.13 10.87
N CYS A 84 -7.40 7.37 9.56
CA CYS A 84 -6.19 7.92 8.95
C CYS A 84 -5.87 9.32 9.48
N LYS A 85 -6.87 10.17 9.70
CA LYS A 85 -6.68 11.52 10.29
C LYS A 85 -6.02 11.43 11.66
N ILE A 86 -6.57 10.59 12.53
CA ILE A 86 -6.09 10.40 13.90
C ILE A 86 -4.66 9.86 13.91
N GLN A 87 -4.38 8.82 13.10
CA GLN A 87 -3.04 8.25 12.97
C GLN A 87 -2.01 9.26 12.44
N LEU A 88 -2.42 10.17 11.55
CA LEU A 88 -1.55 11.23 11.06
C LEU A 88 -1.25 12.31 12.11
N VAL A 89 -2.15 12.56 13.06
CA VAL A 89 -1.87 13.42 14.23
C VAL A 89 -0.91 12.71 15.19
N LEU A 90 -1.17 11.43 15.50
CA LEU A 90 -0.30 10.63 16.38
C LEU A 90 1.13 10.54 15.82
N LEU A 91 1.28 10.37 14.50
CA LEU A 91 2.58 10.37 13.84
C LEU A 91 3.34 11.69 14.03
N GLU A 92 2.63 12.82 14.04
CA GLU A 92 3.24 14.13 14.31
C GLU A 92 3.71 14.22 15.77
N LEU A 93 2.94 13.69 16.72
CA LEU A 93 3.35 13.64 18.13
C LEU A 93 4.57 12.74 18.35
N VAL A 94 4.68 11.61 17.63
CA VAL A 94 5.89 10.76 17.66
C VAL A 94 7.12 11.54 17.17
N ARG A 95 7.00 12.30 16.07
CA ARG A 95 8.12 13.11 15.52
C ARG A 95 8.57 14.25 16.45
N GLN A 96 7.69 14.66 17.35
CA GLN A 96 7.94 15.66 18.37
C GLN A 96 8.33 15.02 19.72
N GLU A 97 8.47 13.69 19.78
CA GLU A 97 8.81 12.93 20.99
C GLU A 97 7.80 13.14 22.14
N ARG A 98 6.52 13.33 21.79
CA ARG A 98 5.42 13.67 22.72
C ARG A 98 4.57 12.45 23.14
N LEU A 99 4.89 11.23 22.69
CA LEU A 99 4.19 10.01 23.06
C LEU A 99 5.11 9.05 23.82
N SER A 100 5.00 9.02 25.15
CA SER A 100 5.78 8.13 26.03
C SER A 100 5.05 7.89 27.36
N GLY A 101 5.46 6.85 28.09
CA GLY A 101 4.97 6.53 29.44
C GLY A 101 3.59 5.85 29.45
N SER A 102 2.81 6.11 30.50
CA SER A 102 1.43 5.66 30.64
C SER A 102 0.49 6.64 29.95
N LEU A 103 -0.29 6.16 29.00
CA LEU A 103 -1.22 6.99 28.23
C LEU A 103 -2.64 6.84 28.77
N ILE A 104 -3.27 7.97 29.08
CA ILE A 104 -4.73 8.04 29.27
C ILE A 104 -5.30 8.67 28.01
N VAL A 105 -6.22 7.99 27.34
CA VAL A 105 -6.88 8.47 26.11
C VAL A 105 -8.36 8.66 26.40
N GLU A 106 -8.82 9.89 26.20
CA GLU A 106 -10.21 10.28 26.36
C GLU A 106 -10.78 10.69 25.00
N ASP A 107 -11.66 9.88 24.44
CA ASP A 107 -12.37 10.13 23.19
C ASP A 107 -13.70 10.83 23.48
N ILE A 108 -13.81 12.06 23.00
CA ILE A 108 -14.98 12.93 23.18
C ILE A 108 -15.63 13.17 21.81
N GLY A 109 -16.91 12.83 21.72
CA GLY A 109 -17.72 13.09 20.55
C GLY A 109 -17.91 11.87 19.66
N VAL A 110 -18.48 12.11 18.49
CA VAL A 110 -19.28 11.07 17.88
C VAL A 110 -18.49 10.19 16.93
N GLY A 111 -18.46 8.91 17.28
CA GLY A 111 -17.83 7.88 16.48
C GLY A 111 -18.25 6.47 16.87
N ALA A 112 -18.23 5.57 15.90
CA ALA A 112 -18.42 4.14 16.11
C ALA A 112 -17.14 3.47 16.67
N GLY A 113 -16.46 4.11 17.64
CA GLY A 113 -15.20 3.64 18.25
C GLY A 113 -13.97 3.91 17.40
N THR A 114 -14.05 4.88 16.48
CA THR A 114 -13.01 5.14 15.49
C THR A 114 -11.70 5.63 16.08
N THR A 115 -11.73 6.54 17.05
CA THR A 115 -10.52 7.02 17.73
C THR A 115 -9.82 5.90 18.45
N ALA A 116 -10.58 5.06 19.16
CA ALA A 116 -10.04 3.94 19.90
C ALA A 116 -9.28 2.96 19.00
N VAL A 117 -9.89 2.49 17.91
CA VAL A 117 -9.20 1.59 16.98
C VAL A 117 -8.04 2.27 16.25
N ALA A 118 -8.13 3.57 15.99
CA ALA A 118 -7.04 4.32 15.36
C ALA A 118 -5.80 4.39 16.27
N VAL A 119 -5.99 4.70 17.56
CA VAL A 119 -4.94 4.74 18.58
C VAL A 119 -4.34 3.35 18.80
N LEU A 120 -5.17 2.34 19.05
CA LEU A 120 -4.73 0.96 19.28
C LEU A 120 -3.89 0.45 18.10
N ASP A 121 -4.38 0.65 16.87
CA ASP A 121 -3.69 0.18 15.68
C ASP A 121 -2.41 0.96 15.37
N PHE A 122 -2.39 2.26 15.67
CA PHE A 122 -1.19 3.08 15.57
C PHE A 122 -0.11 2.61 16.54
N LEU A 123 -0.47 2.39 17.81
CA LEU A 123 0.46 1.92 18.83
C LEU A 123 1.01 0.53 18.51
N LEU A 124 0.18 -0.37 17.97
CA LEU A 124 0.63 -1.67 17.45
C LEU A 124 1.68 -1.50 16.35
N ALA A 125 1.41 -0.63 15.36
CA ALA A 125 2.34 -0.37 14.28
C ALA A 125 3.63 0.31 14.77
N TYR A 126 3.52 1.24 15.72
CA TYR A 126 4.66 1.95 16.30
C TYR A 126 5.57 0.98 17.07
N ALA A 127 4.99 0.09 17.86
CA ALA A 127 5.74 -0.94 18.58
C ALA A 127 6.47 -1.90 17.63
N TYR A 128 5.86 -2.31 16.51
CA TYR A 128 6.54 -3.11 15.49
C TYR A 128 7.71 -2.36 14.85
N VAL A 129 7.58 -1.04 14.64
CA VAL A 129 8.68 -0.21 14.14
C VAL A 129 9.79 -0.11 15.20
N CYS A 130 9.46 0.06 16.49
CA CYS A 130 10.45 0.02 17.56
C CYS A 130 11.22 -1.31 17.56
N ASP A 131 10.54 -2.45 17.48
CA ASP A 131 11.19 -3.76 17.41
C ASP A 131 12.07 -3.92 16.16
N LEU A 132 11.63 -3.40 15.02
CA LEU A 132 12.38 -3.46 13.76
C LEU A 132 13.72 -2.71 13.85
N TYR A 133 13.79 -1.63 14.62
CA TYR A 133 15.00 -0.85 14.86
C TYR A 133 15.70 -1.21 16.19
N ASP A 134 15.28 -2.29 16.85
CA ASP A 134 15.74 -2.70 18.17
C ASP A 134 15.68 -1.58 19.24
N ALA A 135 14.66 -0.72 19.13
CA ALA A 135 14.40 0.37 20.06
C ALA A 135 13.35 -0.05 21.11
N GLU A 136 13.40 0.53 22.30
CA GLU A 136 12.35 0.33 23.30
C GLU A 136 11.02 0.95 22.82
N PHE A 137 9.91 0.24 23.03
CA PHE A 137 8.59 0.81 22.78
C PHE A 137 8.21 1.74 23.94
N PRO A 138 8.06 3.06 23.73
CA PRO A 138 8.02 4.02 24.82
C PRO A 138 6.70 4.02 25.62
N ILE A 139 5.69 3.22 25.21
CA ILE A 139 4.38 3.19 25.89
C ILE A 139 4.31 2.03 26.89
N GLN A 140 4.13 2.39 28.15
CA GLN A 140 4.08 1.46 29.28
C GLN A 140 2.69 0.88 29.47
N SER A 141 1.65 1.72 29.48
CA SER A 141 0.25 1.35 29.65
C SER A 141 -0.68 2.24 28.82
N LEU A 142 -1.90 1.77 28.55
CA LEU A 142 -2.96 2.55 27.91
C LEU A 142 -4.27 2.35 28.68
N GLN A 143 -4.85 3.45 29.14
CA GLN A 143 -6.24 3.50 29.57
C GLN A 143 -7.02 4.22 28.48
N LEU A 144 -8.11 3.62 28.03
CA LEU A 144 -8.94 4.18 26.97
C LEU A 144 -10.38 4.33 27.45
N ALA A 145 -10.90 5.54 27.39
CA ALA A 145 -12.27 5.86 27.68
C ALA A 145 -12.90 6.68 26.55
N GLY A 146 -14.19 6.46 26.31
CA GLY A 146 -14.98 7.21 25.34
C GLY A 146 -16.27 7.74 25.96
N SER A 147 -16.63 8.96 25.60
CA SER A 147 -17.79 9.67 26.14
C SER A 147 -18.67 10.22 25.00
N ASP A 148 -19.96 9.89 25.02
CA ASP A 148 -20.95 10.31 24.02
C ASP A 148 -22.32 10.49 24.70
N THR A 149 -23.19 11.32 24.13
CA THR A 149 -24.58 11.48 24.60
C THR A 149 -25.49 10.37 24.10
N ASN A 150 -25.13 9.73 22.99
CA ASN A 150 -25.96 8.77 22.30
C ASN A 150 -25.54 7.32 22.68
N PRO A 151 -26.43 6.55 23.33
CA PRO A 151 -26.17 5.16 23.67
C PRO A 151 -25.87 4.25 22.46
N ASP A 152 -26.40 4.54 21.27
CA ASP A 152 -26.10 3.79 20.05
C ASP A 152 -24.65 3.97 19.61
N CYS A 153 -24.11 5.18 19.72
CA CYS A 153 -22.70 5.47 19.44
C CYS A 153 -21.79 4.66 20.35
N LEU A 154 -22.06 4.68 21.66
CA LEU A 154 -21.31 3.91 22.67
C LEU A 154 -21.37 2.40 22.39
N ARG A 155 -22.55 1.85 22.08
CA ARG A 155 -22.70 0.44 21.72
C ARG A 155 -21.94 0.07 20.45
N PHE A 156 -21.95 0.92 19.43
CA PHE A 156 -21.17 0.70 18.22
C PHE A 156 -19.67 0.77 18.49
N ALA A 157 -19.24 1.72 19.32
CA ALA A 157 -17.85 1.87 19.70
C ALA A 157 -17.30 0.63 20.40
N GLN A 158 -18.05 0.13 21.39
CA GLN A 158 -17.73 -1.12 22.08
C GLN A 158 -17.63 -2.30 21.11
N LYS A 159 -18.61 -2.46 20.20
CA LYS A 159 -18.59 -3.54 19.19
C LYS A 159 -17.39 -3.46 18.25
N THR A 160 -17.05 -2.25 17.77
CA THR A 160 -15.91 -2.05 16.87
C THR A 160 -14.59 -2.39 17.55
N VAL A 161 -14.39 -1.94 18.80
CA VAL A 161 -13.17 -2.26 19.56
C VAL A 161 -13.08 -3.75 19.91
N GLN A 162 -14.20 -4.38 20.27
CA GLN A 162 -14.25 -5.83 20.49
C GLN A 162 -13.92 -6.62 19.22
N ALA A 163 -14.45 -6.22 18.06
CA ALA A 163 -14.15 -6.85 16.79
C ALA A 163 -12.67 -6.70 16.41
N TYR A 164 -12.07 -5.54 16.71
CA TYR A 164 -10.63 -5.31 16.55
C TYR A 164 -9.79 -6.22 17.47
N ALA A 165 -10.14 -6.31 18.76
CA ALA A 165 -9.47 -7.18 19.73
C ALA A 165 -9.58 -8.67 19.36
N TYR A 166 -10.71 -9.08 18.76
CA TYR A 166 -10.90 -10.41 18.24
C TYR A 166 -9.96 -10.70 17.06
N ALA A 167 -9.82 -9.76 16.11
CA ALA A 167 -8.88 -9.91 15.00
C ALA A 167 -7.42 -10.06 15.47
N LEU A 168 -7.04 -9.40 16.58
CA LEU A 168 -5.75 -9.64 17.24
C LEU A 168 -5.66 -11.04 17.88
N THR A 169 -6.75 -11.54 18.46
CA THR A 169 -6.80 -12.89 19.05
C THR A 169 -6.52 -13.95 18.00
N GLU A 170 -7.08 -13.82 16.80
CA GLU A 170 -6.77 -14.73 15.70
C GLU A 170 -5.30 -14.72 15.36
N ARG A 171 -4.69 -13.53 15.19
CA ARG A 171 -3.25 -13.42 14.94
C ARG A 171 -2.44 -14.12 16.05
N ILE A 172 -2.78 -13.90 17.32
CA ILE A 172 -2.11 -14.54 18.46
C ILE A 172 -2.24 -16.07 18.41
N SER A 173 -3.42 -16.59 18.03
CA SER A 173 -3.69 -18.04 17.96
C SER A 173 -2.97 -18.76 16.82
N LEU A 174 -2.56 -18.03 15.77
CA LEU A 174 -1.85 -18.60 14.62
C LEU A 174 -0.35 -18.81 14.88
N CYS A 175 0.17 -18.40 16.04
CA CYS A 175 1.58 -18.54 16.38
C CYS A 175 1.86 -19.86 17.12
N SER A 176 2.92 -20.55 16.74
CA SER A 176 3.38 -21.80 17.37
C SER A 176 4.47 -21.55 18.41
N GLU A 177 4.80 -22.57 19.23
CA GLU A 177 5.94 -22.49 20.17
C GLU A 177 7.29 -22.27 19.46
N GLU A 178 7.42 -22.72 18.20
CA GLU A 178 8.63 -22.57 17.38
C GLU A 178 8.79 -21.15 16.80
N SER A 179 7.70 -20.37 16.68
CA SER A 179 7.72 -18.96 16.27
C SER A 179 6.84 -18.11 17.19
N PRO A 180 7.34 -17.77 18.39
CA PRO A 180 6.54 -17.05 19.39
C PRO A 180 6.28 -15.62 18.92
N ILE A 181 5.03 -15.19 19.09
CA ILE A 181 4.61 -13.80 18.83
C ILE A 181 5.30 -12.84 19.79
N SER A 182 5.52 -11.60 19.34
CA SER A 182 5.83 -10.50 20.25
C SER A 182 4.73 -10.37 21.31
N ASP A 183 5.03 -9.90 22.51
CA ASP A 183 3.98 -9.68 23.53
C ASP A 183 3.12 -8.44 23.22
N ILE A 184 3.49 -7.66 22.21
CA ILE A 184 2.81 -6.42 21.80
C ILE A 184 1.35 -6.68 21.40
N PRO A 185 1.00 -7.61 20.49
CA PRO A 185 -0.41 -7.91 20.17
C PRO A 185 -1.25 -8.30 21.38
N LYS A 186 -0.67 -9.06 22.33
CA LYS A 186 -1.37 -9.44 23.58
C LYS A 186 -1.66 -8.20 24.43
N LYS A 187 -0.66 -7.33 24.60
CA LYS A 187 -0.75 -6.05 25.32
C LYS A 187 -1.79 -5.11 24.71
N ILE A 188 -1.78 -4.94 23.39
CA ILE A 188 -2.76 -4.10 22.67
C ILE A 188 -4.18 -4.69 22.78
N LYS A 189 -4.33 -6.02 22.68
CA LYS A 189 -5.61 -6.71 22.87
C LYS A 189 -6.15 -6.47 24.29
N GLU A 190 -5.30 -6.58 25.30
CA GLU A 190 -5.69 -6.34 26.69
C GLU A 190 -6.21 -4.91 26.87
N TRP A 191 -5.48 -3.91 26.38
CA TRP A 191 -5.92 -2.51 26.42
C TRP A 191 -7.25 -2.27 25.70
N ALA A 192 -7.46 -2.92 24.56
CA ALA A 192 -8.75 -2.86 23.85
C ALA A 192 -9.89 -3.45 24.71
N GLY A 193 -9.63 -4.55 25.40
CA GLY A 193 -10.59 -5.21 26.31
C GLY A 193 -10.92 -4.41 27.58
N GLN A 194 -10.01 -3.54 28.02
CA GLN A 194 -10.17 -2.67 29.19
C GLN A 194 -10.83 -1.31 28.85
N SER A 195 -11.20 -1.08 27.58
CA SER A 195 -11.83 0.18 27.16
C SER A 195 -13.17 0.44 27.87
N GLN A 196 -13.39 1.69 28.27
CA GLN A 196 -14.60 2.12 28.98
C GLN A 196 -15.43 3.08 28.12
N TRP A 197 -16.75 2.95 28.19
CA TRP A 197 -17.68 3.74 27.39
C TRP A 197 -18.77 4.30 28.32
N ARG A 198 -18.90 5.63 28.38
CA ARG A 198 -19.80 6.32 29.31
C ARG A 198 -20.70 7.31 28.60
N GLU A 199 -21.92 7.44 29.10
CA GLU A 199 -22.85 8.46 28.66
C GLU A 199 -22.46 9.81 29.30
N CYS A 200 -22.27 10.84 28.49
CA CYS A 200 -21.93 12.18 28.97
C CYS A 200 -22.43 13.25 27.99
N ASP A 201 -23.30 14.14 28.47
CA ASP A 201 -23.71 15.32 27.71
C ASP A 201 -22.86 16.53 28.07
N LEU A 202 -21.94 16.83 27.16
CA LEU A 202 -21.06 17.98 27.27
C LEU A 202 -21.77 19.33 27.27
N ASN A 203 -23.01 19.44 26.76
CA ASN A 203 -23.78 20.68 26.88
C ASN A 203 -24.21 20.95 28.33
N HIS A 204 -24.34 19.90 29.15
CA HIS A 204 -24.83 19.99 30.53
C HIS A 204 -23.74 19.74 31.58
N TYR A 205 -22.77 18.88 31.28
CA TYR A 205 -21.78 18.39 32.24
C TYR A 205 -20.37 18.41 31.65
N SER A 206 -19.34 18.39 32.51
CA SER A 206 -17.97 18.13 32.09
C SER A 206 -17.66 16.63 32.25
N PRO A 207 -16.95 15.99 31.31
CA PRO A 207 -16.58 14.60 31.44
C PRO A 207 -15.67 14.40 32.66
N PRO A 208 -15.81 13.30 33.42
CA PRO A 208 -14.97 13.04 34.58
C PRO A 208 -13.59 12.55 34.11
N ILE A 209 -12.73 13.49 33.77
CA ILE A 209 -11.33 13.26 33.39
C ILE A 209 -10.45 13.53 34.62
N SER A 210 -9.56 12.61 34.95
CA SER A 210 -8.61 12.80 36.05
C SER A 210 -7.65 13.95 35.73
N ALA A 211 -7.46 14.85 36.69
CA ALA A 211 -6.48 15.94 36.60
C ALA A 211 -5.08 15.52 37.11
N ASP A 212 -4.92 14.25 37.53
CA ASP A 212 -3.72 13.78 38.23
C ASP A 212 -2.67 13.19 37.28
N ALA A 213 -3.02 12.93 36.02
CA ALA A 213 -2.14 12.30 35.05
C ALA A 213 -2.28 12.89 33.63
N PRO A 214 -1.17 12.95 32.85
CA PRO A 214 -1.20 13.41 31.47
C PRO A 214 -2.21 12.62 30.62
N THR A 215 -3.11 13.35 29.97
CA THR A 215 -4.20 12.79 29.16
C THR A 215 -4.08 13.25 27.70
N LEU A 216 -4.31 12.32 26.78
CA LEU A 216 -4.48 12.57 25.36
C LEU A 216 -5.98 12.65 25.07
N LEU A 217 -6.52 13.87 25.05
CA LEU A 217 -7.93 14.13 24.81
C LEU A 217 -8.16 14.30 23.31
N PHE A 218 -9.04 13.50 22.73
CA PHE A 218 -9.51 13.64 21.36
C PHE A 218 -10.92 14.21 21.36
N ALA A 219 -11.17 15.24 20.55
CA ALA A 219 -12.48 15.78 20.29
C ALA A 219 -12.69 15.89 18.78
N SER A 220 -13.55 15.03 18.19
CA SER A 220 -13.72 14.97 16.73
C SER A 220 -15.15 15.30 16.31
N ASN A 221 -15.29 16.23 15.37
CA ASN A 221 -16.56 16.70 14.78
C ASN A 221 -17.57 17.26 15.80
N ILE A 222 -17.14 17.61 17.02
CA ILE A 222 -18.04 17.92 18.13
C ILE A 222 -18.41 19.42 18.21
N LEU A 223 -17.61 20.33 17.64
CA LEU A 223 -17.87 21.77 17.80
C LEU A 223 -19.17 22.25 17.14
N ASN A 224 -19.70 21.50 16.17
CA ASN A 224 -21.00 21.82 15.58
C ASN A 224 -22.18 21.24 16.37
N GLU A 225 -21.93 20.25 17.23
CA GLU A 225 -22.94 19.62 18.09
C GLU A 225 -23.11 20.34 19.43
N LEU A 226 -22.05 20.99 19.89
CA LEU A 226 -22.06 21.75 21.13
C LEU A 226 -22.69 23.14 20.95
N ASP A 227 -23.56 23.48 21.89
CA ASP A 227 -24.02 24.84 22.07
C ASP A 227 -22.92 25.73 22.68
N GLN A 228 -23.25 26.97 23.04
CA GLN A 228 -22.25 27.85 23.67
C GLN A 228 -21.77 27.36 25.04
N GLN A 229 -22.64 26.70 25.80
CA GLN A 229 -22.29 26.15 27.10
C GLN A 229 -21.41 24.91 26.94
N GLY A 230 -21.74 24.00 26.03
CA GLY A 230 -20.92 22.84 25.73
C GLY A 230 -19.52 23.20 25.24
N LYS A 231 -19.40 24.24 24.42
CA LYS A 231 -18.09 24.79 24.00
C LYS A 231 -17.27 25.35 25.16
N ARG A 232 -17.93 25.92 26.18
CA ARG A 232 -17.27 26.37 27.42
C ARG A 232 -16.86 25.17 28.27
N ASN A 233 -17.74 24.20 28.47
CA ASN A 233 -17.43 22.98 29.22
C ASN A 233 -16.23 22.23 28.60
N LEU A 234 -16.15 22.14 27.27
CA LEU A 234 -14.98 21.57 26.58
C LEU A 234 -13.70 22.40 26.83
N ALA A 235 -13.79 23.73 26.72
CA ALA A 235 -12.67 24.63 26.99
C ALA A 235 -12.18 24.56 28.45
N ASP A 236 -13.11 24.45 29.40
CA ASP A 236 -12.84 24.31 30.82
C ASP A 236 -12.21 22.95 31.09
N THR A 237 -12.75 21.88 30.51
CA THR A 237 -12.17 20.52 30.60
C THR A 237 -10.70 20.53 30.15
N ILE A 238 -10.41 21.08 28.98
CA ILE A 238 -9.04 21.17 28.45
C ILE A 238 -8.13 22.01 29.36
N SER A 239 -8.66 23.06 29.98
CA SER A 239 -7.90 23.94 30.85
C SER A 239 -7.51 23.30 32.19
N HIS A 240 -8.29 22.32 32.66
CA HIS A 240 -8.06 21.60 33.92
C HIS A 240 -7.30 20.28 33.74
N LEU A 241 -6.92 19.92 32.51
CA LEU A 241 -6.07 18.75 32.27
C LEU A 241 -4.72 18.90 33.00
N ALA A 242 -4.13 17.77 33.40
CA ALA A 242 -2.81 17.75 34.02
C ALA A 242 -1.74 18.36 33.08
N ALA A 243 -0.68 18.94 33.64
CA ALA A 243 0.47 19.37 32.86
C ALA A 243 1.07 18.16 32.09
N GLY A 244 1.45 18.37 30.83
CA GLY A 244 1.87 17.33 29.90
C GLY A 244 0.72 16.74 29.07
N SER A 245 -0.54 17.03 29.39
CA SER A 245 -1.69 16.59 28.60
C SER A 245 -1.74 17.26 27.23
N ILE A 246 -2.29 16.56 26.24
CA ILE A 246 -2.44 17.06 24.87
C ILE A 246 -3.91 16.95 24.48
N ALA A 247 -4.53 18.08 24.13
CA ALA A 247 -5.87 18.14 23.58
C ALA A 247 -5.81 18.25 22.06
N ILE A 248 -6.48 17.34 21.37
CA ILE A 248 -6.54 17.21 19.91
C ILE A 248 -7.98 17.43 19.47
N ILE A 249 -8.23 18.51 18.74
CA ILE A 249 -9.54 18.84 18.22
C ILE A 249 -9.50 18.71 16.70
N ILE A 250 -10.37 17.87 16.13
CA ILE A 250 -10.43 17.57 14.68
C ILE A 250 -11.81 17.97 14.16
N GLU A 251 -11.84 18.78 13.10
CA GLU A 251 -13.07 19.27 12.47
C GLU A 251 -12.97 19.15 10.94
N PRO A 252 -14.12 19.19 10.21
CA PRO A 252 -14.12 19.26 8.76
C PRO A 252 -13.31 20.46 8.22
N GLY A 253 -12.60 20.26 7.11
CA GLY A 253 -11.64 21.24 6.56
C GLY A 253 -12.28 22.35 5.72
N GLU A 254 -13.60 22.47 5.73
CA GLU A 254 -14.27 23.58 5.05
C GLU A 254 -13.88 24.91 5.70
N LYS A 255 -13.78 25.98 4.91
CA LYS A 255 -13.30 27.28 5.38
C LYS A 255 -14.11 27.80 6.58
N LYS A 256 -15.43 27.60 6.59
CA LYS A 256 -16.32 27.95 7.71
C LYS A 256 -15.94 27.20 8.99
N HIS A 257 -15.89 25.87 8.95
CA HIS A 257 -15.56 25.04 10.13
C HIS A 257 -14.14 25.29 10.63
N THR A 258 -13.19 25.47 9.71
CA THR A 258 -11.80 25.79 10.07
C THR A 258 -11.69 27.15 10.77
N THR A 259 -12.44 28.15 10.29
CA THR A 259 -12.49 29.48 10.92
C THR A 259 -13.11 29.39 12.32
N ASN A 260 -14.21 28.64 12.47
CA ASN A 260 -14.84 28.42 13.77
C ASN A 260 -13.88 27.74 14.77
N LEU A 261 -13.18 26.68 14.33
CA LEU A 261 -12.19 25.98 15.14
C LEU A 261 -11.05 26.91 15.58
N ASN A 262 -10.50 27.69 14.64
CA ASN A 262 -9.40 28.60 14.92
C ASN A 262 -9.82 29.81 15.77
N GLN A 263 -11.07 30.27 15.66
CA GLN A 263 -11.65 31.28 16.53
C GLN A 263 -11.83 30.74 17.95
N TRP A 264 -12.45 29.57 18.11
CA TRP A 264 -12.61 28.91 19.41
C TRP A 264 -11.25 28.67 20.09
N ARG A 265 -10.26 28.17 19.34
CA ARG A 265 -8.88 28.04 19.83
C ARG A 265 -8.31 29.37 20.32
N LYS A 266 -8.46 30.45 19.53
CA LYS A 266 -7.94 31.78 19.90
C LYS A 266 -8.56 32.25 21.22
N GLU A 267 -9.86 32.09 21.38
CA GLU A 267 -10.58 32.46 22.61
C GLU A 267 -10.10 31.63 23.81
N LEU A 268 -9.86 30.33 23.63
CA LEU A 268 -9.30 29.45 24.67
C LEU A 268 -7.88 29.87 25.09
N LEU A 269 -6.99 30.09 24.11
CA LEU A 269 -5.61 30.51 24.38
C LEU A 269 -5.54 31.87 25.09
N LEU A 270 -6.44 32.81 24.77
CA LEU A 270 -6.52 34.10 25.45
C LEU A 270 -6.95 34.00 26.92
N ARG A 271 -7.65 32.92 27.30
CA ARG A 271 -8.11 32.67 28.68
C ARG A 271 -7.12 31.83 29.48
N ASN A 272 -6.35 30.97 28.82
CA ASN A 272 -5.43 30.05 29.48
C ASN A 272 -4.05 30.07 28.82
N HIS A 273 -3.11 30.77 29.46
CA HIS A 273 -1.72 30.89 29.01
C HIS A 273 -0.85 29.64 29.25
N ALA A 274 -1.36 28.62 29.96
CA ALA A 274 -0.67 27.34 30.11
C ALA A 274 -0.78 26.47 28.84
N LEU A 275 -1.71 26.78 27.94
CA LEU A 275 -1.91 26.02 26.71
C LEU A 275 -1.00 26.52 25.58
N ILE A 276 -0.28 25.61 24.95
CA ILE A 276 0.66 25.88 23.85
C ILE A 276 0.19 25.15 22.59
N PRO A 277 0.00 25.84 21.45
CA PRO A 277 -0.32 25.18 20.19
C PRO A 277 0.92 24.47 19.61
N ILE A 278 0.84 23.15 19.43
CA ILE A 278 1.97 22.31 18.97
C ILE A 278 1.76 21.71 17.56
N ALA A 279 0.52 21.68 17.06
CA ALA A 279 0.21 21.30 15.68
C ALA A 279 -1.18 21.84 15.23
N PRO A 280 -1.40 22.08 13.93
CA PRO A 280 -0.40 22.19 12.86
C PRO A 280 0.43 23.49 12.95
N CYS A 281 0.07 24.38 13.89
CA CYS A 281 0.91 25.50 14.29
C CYS A 281 2.15 24.99 15.02
N GLY A 282 3.23 25.77 14.98
CA GLY A 282 4.43 25.46 15.74
C GLY A 282 4.61 26.39 16.94
N GLU A 283 5.39 25.93 17.91
CA GLU A 283 5.79 26.67 19.11
C GLU A 283 6.61 27.93 18.76
N GLU A 284 7.16 28.00 17.55
CA GLU A 284 7.90 29.17 17.05
C GLU A 284 7.03 30.42 16.83
N TYR A 285 5.70 30.31 16.86
CA TYR A 285 4.79 31.43 16.65
C TYR A 285 4.14 31.89 17.96
N PRO A 286 3.86 33.20 18.12
CA PRO A 286 3.13 33.69 19.29
C PRO A 286 1.74 33.04 19.38
N PRO A 287 1.31 32.62 20.59
CA PRO A 287 0.03 31.94 20.78
C PRO A 287 -1.19 32.83 20.45
N HIS A 288 -1.00 34.16 20.34
CA HIS A 288 -2.10 35.14 20.22
C HIS A 288 -2.02 36.06 18.97
N SER A 289 -1.46 35.60 17.85
CA SER A 289 -1.48 36.43 16.63
C SER A 289 -2.92 36.74 16.20
N LEU A 290 -3.22 38.04 15.97
CA LEU A 290 -4.56 38.54 15.65
C LEU A 290 -5.20 37.81 14.47
N GLN A 291 -4.40 37.45 13.47
CA GLN A 291 -4.84 36.83 12.21
C GLN A 291 -4.95 35.30 12.25
N CYS A 292 -4.49 34.64 13.32
CA CYS A 292 -4.62 33.18 13.46
C CYS A 292 -6.07 32.71 13.61
N GLY A 293 -7.01 33.60 13.99
CA GLY A 293 -8.44 33.28 14.09
C GLY A 293 -9.13 33.07 12.74
N THR A 294 -8.60 33.63 11.65
CA THR A 294 -9.14 33.48 10.29
C THR A 294 -8.28 32.59 9.39
N CYS A 295 -7.31 31.88 9.98
CA CYS A 295 -6.42 31.00 9.25
C CYS A 295 -7.23 29.83 8.65
N TRP A 296 -6.98 29.51 7.38
CA TRP A 296 -7.48 28.29 6.75
C TRP A 296 -6.33 27.30 6.57
N ASN A 297 -6.11 26.48 7.60
CA ASN A 297 -5.06 25.47 7.73
C ASN A 297 -5.57 24.05 7.39
N ALA A 298 -6.56 23.94 6.49
CA ALA A 298 -7.10 22.65 6.11
C ALA A 298 -6.02 21.74 5.51
N ARG A 299 -5.98 20.53 6.04
CA ARG A 299 -5.14 19.43 5.63
C ARG A 299 -5.93 18.49 4.73
N ARG A 300 -5.24 17.97 3.71
CA ARG A 300 -5.79 16.99 2.78
C ARG A 300 -4.68 16.05 2.37
N GLU A 301 -4.91 14.75 2.54
CA GLU A 301 -3.97 13.70 2.17
C GLU A 301 -4.71 12.70 1.28
N SER A 302 -4.01 12.10 0.33
CA SER A 302 -4.55 10.95 -0.40
C SER A 302 -4.69 9.79 0.59
N LEU A 303 -5.79 9.06 0.56
CA LEU A 303 -5.96 7.88 1.41
C LEU A 303 -6.00 6.64 0.53
N HIS A 304 -5.41 5.53 0.99
CA HIS A 304 -5.67 4.26 0.35
C HIS A 304 -7.18 3.99 0.44
N GLN A 305 -7.78 3.53 -0.65
CA GLN A 305 -9.20 3.19 -0.71
C GLN A 305 -9.35 1.66 -0.54
N PRO A 306 -9.75 1.15 0.65
CA PRO A 306 -10.01 -0.26 0.86
C PRO A 306 -11.16 -0.76 -0.05
N LEU A 307 -11.26 -2.07 -0.22
CA LEU A 307 -12.28 -2.67 -1.08
C LEU A 307 -13.71 -2.28 -0.70
N LEU A 308 -14.01 -2.28 0.61
CA LEU A 308 -15.32 -1.86 1.12
C LEU A 308 -15.63 -0.41 0.74
N TYR A 309 -14.67 0.50 0.93
CA TYR A 309 -14.81 1.91 0.56
C TYR A 309 -15.06 2.05 -0.95
N LYS A 310 -14.34 1.32 -1.81
CA LYS A 310 -14.55 1.32 -3.26
C LYS A 310 -15.93 0.80 -3.66
N HIS A 311 -16.40 -0.28 -3.05
CA HIS A 311 -17.73 -0.85 -3.34
C HIS A 311 -18.85 0.10 -2.88
N PHE A 312 -18.68 0.68 -1.69
CA PHE A 312 -19.57 1.70 -1.17
C PHE A 312 -19.65 2.90 -2.11
N ARG A 313 -18.50 3.43 -2.53
CA ARG A 313 -18.44 4.57 -3.46
C ARG A 313 -19.12 4.24 -4.78
N LYS A 314 -18.82 3.09 -5.37
CA LYS A 314 -19.47 2.64 -6.62
C LYS A 314 -20.99 2.54 -6.47
N ALA A 315 -21.48 2.04 -5.33
CA ALA A 315 -22.90 1.99 -5.04
C ALA A 315 -23.50 3.40 -4.91
N ALA A 316 -22.80 4.31 -4.24
CA ALA A 316 -23.24 5.68 -4.04
C ALA A 316 -23.24 6.50 -5.35
N ASP A 317 -22.24 6.31 -6.22
CA ASP A 317 -22.16 6.93 -7.54
C ASP A 317 -23.30 6.45 -8.46
N ALA A 318 -23.73 5.20 -8.32
CA ALA A 318 -24.89 4.67 -9.06
C ALA A 318 -26.23 5.25 -8.61
N GLU A 319 -26.30 5.76 -7.37
CA GLU A 319 -27.50 6.34 -6.77
C GLU A 319 -27.55 7.88 -6.86
N SER A 320 -26.42 8.53 -7.14
CA SER A 320 -26.33 9.99 -7.20
C SER A 320 -26.40 10.52 -8.64
N PRO A 321 -27.32 11.45 -8.95
CA PRO A 321 -27.35 12.09 -10.27
C PRO A 321 -26.19 13.07 -10.49
N ASP A 322 -25.45 13.47 -9.44
CA ASP A 322 -24.26 14.31 -9.56
C ASP A 322 -22.98 13.49 -9.33
N PRO A 323 -22.17 13.22 -10.38
CA PRO A 323 -20.93 12.46 -10.26
C PRO A 323 -19.87 13.16 -9.39
N ARG A 324 -20.06 14.42 -8.99
CA ARG A 324 -19.17 15.15 -8.08
C ARG A 324 -19.40 14.84 -6.61
N THR A 325 -20.52 14.20 -6.26
CA THR A 325 -20.95 13.99 -4.86
C THR A 325 -19.88 13.28 -4.01
N PHE A 326 -19.16 12.33 -4.60
CA PHE A 326 -18.04 11.60 -3.99
C PHE A 326 -16.71 11.79 -4.71
N ASN A 327 -16.62 12.73 -5.65
CA ASN A 327 -15.36 13.03 -6.32
C ASN A 327 -14.32 13.39 -5.26
N GLU A 328 -13.24 12.63 -5.14
CA GLU A 328 -12.25 12.83 -4.09
C GLU A 328 -11.55 14.18 -4.15
N PHE A 329 -11.60 14.87 -5.29
CA PHE A 329 -11.15 16.26 -5.47
C PHE A 329 -12.14 17.29 -4.90
N GLU A 330 -13.43 16.97 -4.81
CA GLU A 330 -14.48 17.82 -4.22
C GLU A 330 -15.01 17.29 -2.87
N ASN A 331 -14.58 16.10 -2.47
CA ASN A 331 -15.02 15.42 -1.27
C ASN A 331 -14.40 16.07 -0.03
N ARG A 332 -15.15 17.00 0.55
CA ARG A 332 -14.76 17.82 1.70
C ARG A 332 -14.56 17.01 2.97
N LEU A 333 -14.97 15.72 3.03
CA LEU A 333 -14.71 14.84 4.17
C LEU A 333 -13.24 14.40 4.26
N LEU A 334 -12.52 14.38 3.13
CA LEU A 334 -11.07 14.16 3.08
C LEU A 334 -10.28 15.43 3.46
N SER A 335 -10.93 16.59 3.44
CA SER A 335 -10.40 17.84 3.96
C SER A 335 -10.73 17.94 5.46
N TRP A 336 -9.73 18.23 6.28
CA TRP A 336 -9.90 18.35 7.73
C TRP A 336 -8.97 19.39 8.30
N SER A 337 -9.38 20.01 9.39
CA SER A 337 -8.57 20.94 10.15
C SER A 337 -8.46 20.42 11.56
N TYR A 338 -7.33 20.70 12.20
CA TYR A 338 -7.11 20.23 13.56
C TYR A 338 -6.30 21.25 14.35
N VAL A 339 -6.37 21.10 15.67
CA VAL A 339 -5.59 21.86 16.64
C VAL A 339 -5.09 20.87 17.69
N CYS A 340 -3.79 20.91 17.97
CA CYS A 340 -3.18 20.20 19.10
C CYS A 340 -2.67 21.23 20.10
N LEU A 341 -3.16 21.15 21.34
CA LEU A 341 -2.77 22.03 22.45
C LEU A 341 -2.08 21.19 23.52
N LEU A 342 -0.84 21.55 23.86
CA LEU A 342 -0.13 21.01 25.00
C LEU A 342 -0.45 21.84 26.24
N HIS A 343 -0.80 21.19 27.35
CA HIS A 343 -0.85 21.83 28.65
C HIS A 343 0.55 21.85 29.26
N SER A 344 1.13 23.05 29.41
CA SER A 344 2.50 23.24 29.89
C SER A 344 2.52 23.84 31.28
N SER A 345 3.36 23.29 32.15
CA SER A 345 3.69 23.90 33.44
C SER A 345 4.60 25.13 33.32
N GLN A 346 5.29 25.28 32.17
CA GLN A 346 6.20 26.39 31.91
C GLN A 346 5.51 27.48 31.07
N LYS A 347 5.69 28.75 31.47
CA LYS A 347 5.29 29.91 30.66
C LYS A 347 6.15 29.97 29.40
N HIS A 348 5.55 29.72 28.24
CA HIS A 348 6.26 29.78 26.97
C HIS A 348 6.52 31.23 26.55
N THR A 349 7.80 31.60 26.42
CA THR A 349 8.20 32.90 25.85
C THR A 349 8.34 32.75 24.34
N SER A 350 7.30 33.11 23.58
CA SER A 350 7.41 33.24 22.11
C SER A 350 8.12 34.56 21.75
N TYR A 351 9.10 34.53 20.86
CA TYR A 351 9.69 35.74 20.30
C TYR A 351 8.81 36.27 19.16
N PRO A 352 8.39 37.55 19.16
CA PRO A 352 7.70 38.12 18.01
C PRO A 352 8.65 38.20 16.82
N LEU A 353 8.21 37.72 15.66
CA LEU A 353 8.92 37.95 14.40
C LEU A 353 8.95 39.47 14.12
N THR A 354 10.12 40.09 14.25
CA THR A 354 10.29 41.54 14.04
C THR A 354 10.36 41.91 12.56
N ARG A 355 9.67 42.98 12.16
CA ARG A 355 9.73 43.59 10.82
C ARG A 355 11.10 44.23 10.54
N LYS A 356 12.03 43.49 9.96
CA LYS A 356 13.05 44.04 9.04
C LYS A 356 13.30 43.01 7.94
N GLU A 357 12.44 43.00 6.92
CA GLU A 357 12.57 42.09 5.78
C GLU A 357 13.42 42.74 4.68
N SER A 358 14.58 42.16 4.36
CA SER A 358 15.33 42.45 3.14
C SER A 358 14.87 41.55 1.99
N GLN A 359 14.91 42.08 0.75
CA GLN A 359 14.92 41.24 -0.46
C GLN A 359 16.17 40.35 -0.39
N TYR A 360 16.07 39.07 -0.78
CA TYR A 360 17.16 38.06 -0.80
C TYR A 360 17.56 37.37 0.53
N SER A 361 16.80 37.50 1.62
CA SER A 361 17.08 36.75 2.85
C SER A 361 16.53 35.31 2.84
N LYS A 362 17.30 34.37 3.42
CA LYS A 362 16.88 33.01 3.77
C LYS A 362 15.61 33.04 4.63
N ARG A 363 14.53 32.36 4.22
CA ARG A 363 13.24 32.39 4.92
C ARG A 363 12.82 31.02 5.44
N ILE A 364 12.55 30.93 6.73
CA ILE A 364 11.94 29.75 7.34
C ILE A 364 10.42 29.92 7.35
N ARG A 365 9.70 28.96 6.78
CA ARG A 365 8.23 28.94 6.75
C ARG A 365 7.73 27.53 7.02
N ARG A 366 6.49 27.42 7.50
CA ARG A 366 5.81 26.14 7.70
C ARG A 366 4.90 25.83 6.53
N TYR A 367 5.02 24.65 5.94
CA TYR A 367 4.18 24.21 4.83
C TYR A 367 2.77 23.85 5.33
N ILE A 368 1.74 24.41 4.70
CA ILE A 368 0.33 24.13 5.02
C ILE A 368 -0.26 23.17 3.99
N GLY A 369 -0.03 23.37 2.69
CA GLY A 369 -0.63 22.51 1.66
C GLY A 369 -0.45 23.05 0.25
N SER A 370 -0.78 22.22 -0.73
CA SER A 370 -0.83 22.61 -2.15
C SER A 370 -2.25 22.99 -2.57
N TYR A 371 -2.39 23.99 -3.45
CA TYR A 371 -3.64 24.60 -3.89
C TYR A 371 -3.64 24.85 -5.42
N GLN A 372 -4.80 24.78 -6.06
CA GLN A 372 -5.07 25.13 -7.46
C GLN A 372 -6.23 26.11 -7.46
N SER A 373 -6.08 27.27 -8.11
CA SER A 373 -7.14 28.26 -8.28
C SER A 373 -7.96 28.54 -6.99
N ASN A 374 -7.27 28.62 -5.83
CA ASN A 374 -7.80 28.82 -4.48
C ASN A 374 -8.45 27.61 -3.76
N LEU A 375 -8.35 26.39 -4.30
CA LEU A 375 -8.81 25.15 -3.67
C LEU A 375 -7.64 24.22 -3.33
N PRO A 376 -7.64 23.52 -2.17
CA PRO A 376 -6.58 22.58 -1.81
C PRO A 376 -6.57 21.39 -2.79
N VAL A 377 -5.39 21.08 -3.32
CA VAL A 377 -5.16 20.02 -4.30
C VAL A 377 -4.79 18.74 -3.59
N VAL A 378 -5.38 17.65 -4.04
CA VAL A 378 -4.82 16.31 -3.89
C VAL A 378 -4.71 15.77 -5.30
N TYR A 379 -3.51 15.38 -5.71
CA TYR A 379 -3.32 14.59 -6.90
C TYR A 379 -3.84 13.16 -6.60
N ASP A 380 -4.50 12.49 -7.54
CA ASP A 380 -4.65 11.03 -7.47
C ASP A 380 -3.45 10.41 -8.20
N PRO A 381 -2.44 9.85 -7.50
CA PRO A 381 -1.27 9.24 -8.14
C PRO A 381 -1.60 8.15 -9.16
N ASP A 382 -2.83 7.63 -9.14
CA ASP A 382 -3.30 6.60 -10.07
C ASP A 382 -4.01 7.19 -11.31
N ASP A 383 -4.32 8.50 -11.33
CA ASP A 383 -4.81 9.19 -12.52
C ASP A 383 -3.64 9.55 -13.44
N VAL A 384 -3.47 8.71 -14.46
CA VAL A 384 -2.39 8.83 -15.45
C VAL A 384 -2.81 9.72 -16.63
N GLU A 385 -4.04 10.25 -16.62
CA GLU A 385 -4.62 11.08 -17.68
C GLU A 385 -4.74 12.56 -17.26
N GLU A 386 -3.64 13.23 -16.90
CA GLU A 386 -3.66 14.68 -16.59
C GLU A 386 -4.19 15.49 -17.80
N LYS A 387 -5.43 16.01 -17.71
CA LYS A 387 -6.10 16.68 -18.84
C LYS A 387 -5.70 18.15 -19.06
N LYS A 388 -5.08 18.86 -18.08
CA LYS A 388 -4.58 20.26 -18.27
C LYS A 388 -3.44 20.63 -17.30
N PRO A 389 -2.47 21.47 -17.73
CA PRO A 389 -1.49 22.08 -16.83
C PRO A 389 -2.15 23.21 -16.04
N TYR A 390 -2.31 23.04 -14.73
CA TYR A 390 -2.75 24.11 -13.82
C TYR A 390 -1.55 24.69 -13.08
N ALA A 391 -1.63 25.96 -12.69
CA ALA A 391 -0.66 26.54 -11.76
C ALA A 391 -0.91 25.96 -10.36
N GLU A 392 0.07 25.24 -9.83
CA GLU A 392 0.07 24.78 -8.44
C GLU A 392 0.64 25.86 -7.54
N PHE A 393 -0.01 26.11 -6.41
CA PHE A 393 0.44 27.04 -5.38
C PHE A 393 0.69 26.27 -4.10
N ILE A 394 1.75 26.60 -3.39
CA ILE A 394 2.02 26.04 -2.08
C ILE A 394 1.74 27.10 -1.02
N LYS A 395 0.79 26.82 -0.14
CA LYS A 395 0.42 27.66 0.99
C LYS A 395 1.38 27.47 2.13
N LEU A 396 1.81 28.61 2.70
CA LEU A 396 2.75 28.69 3.81
C LEU A 396 2.09 29.39 4.99
N CYS A 397 2.54 29.06 6.20
CA CYS A 397 2.20 29.85 7.37
C CYS A 397 2.82 31.25 7.21
N PRO A 398 2.01 32.33 7.25
CA PRO A 398 2.56 33.68 7.10
C PRO A 398 3.43 34.07 8.29
N GLY A 399 3.16 33.52 9.48
CA GLY A 399 3.90 33.79 10.72
C GLY A 399 3.87 35.25 11.18
N HIS A 400 3.15 36.11 10.47
CA HIS A 400 3.20 37.56 10.63
C HIS A 400 1.79 38.10 10.91
N PRO A 401 1.62 39.01 11.89
CA PRO A 401 0.31 39.48 12.31
C PRO A 401 -0.44 40.31 11.26
N ASP A 402 0.24 40.78 10.22
CA ASP A 402 -0.39 41.59 9.15
C ASP A 402 -0.71 40.80 7.87
N VAL A 403 -0.22 39.56 7.74
CA VAL A 403 -0.37 38.75 6.52
C VAL A 403 -1.32 37.58 6.79
N ARG A 404 -2.46 37.55 6.09
CA ARG A 404 -3.51 36.53 6.23
C ARG A 404 -3.14 35.27 5.49
N GLU A 405 -2.61 35.40 4.28
CA GLU A 405 -2.24 34.27 3.44
C GLU A 405 -0.89 34.50 2.76
N LEU A 406 -0.10 33.43 2.64
CA LEU A 406 1.20 33.43 1.99
C LEU A 406 1.30 32.21 1.08
N PHE A 407 1.68 32.42 -0.19
CA PHE A 407 1.80 31.35 -1.17
C PHE A 407 3.10 31.45 -1.96
N ILE A 408 3.62 30.32 -2.42
CA ILE A 408 4.64 30.25 -3.47
C ILE A 408 4.02 29.62 -4.72
N LYS A 409 4.17 30.26 -5.88
CA LYS A 409 3.69 29.72 -7.16
C LYS A 409 4.70 28.71 -7.68
N GLN A 410 4.26 27.50 -8.01
CA GLN A 410 5.12 26.48 -8.61
C GLN A 410 5.32 26.79 -10.10
N THR A 411 6.57 26.79 -10.55
CA THR A 411 6.94 26.94 -11.96
C THR A 411 7.75 25.73 -12.42
N PRO A 412 7.74 25.37 -13.71
CA PRO A 412 8.48 24.20 -14.22
C PRO A 412 9.98 24.24 -13.92
N GLU A 413 10.56 25.43 -13.77
CA GLU A 413 11.98 25.65 -13.53
C GLU A 413 12.38 25.47 -12.06
N VAL A 414 11.42 25.46 -11.14
CA VAL A 414 11.68 25.48 -9.69
C VAL A 414 11.15 24.20 -9.08
N GLN A 415 12.07 23.32 -8.74
CA GLN A 415 11.74 22.03 -8.15
C GLN A 415 11.43 22.22 -6.67
N ILE A 416 10.21 21.89 -6.27
CA ILE A 416 9.81 21.87 -4.87
C ILE A 416 9.81 20.41 -4.40
N PRO A 417 10.58 20.06 -3.36
CA PRO A 417 10.60 18.69 -2.86
C PRO A 417 9.22 18.30 -2.31
N SER A 418 8.96 17.00 -2.20
CA SER A 418 7.72 16.52 -1.58
C SER A 418 7.67 16.96 -0.11
N LEU A 419 6.80 17.92 0.25
CA LEU A 419 6.67 18.46 1.62
C LEU A 419 5.65 17.68 2.46
N ILE A 420 5.74 17.72 3.79
CA ILE A 420 4.73 17.15 4.70
C ILE A 420 3.99 18.29 5.38
N HIS A 421 2.67 18.17 5.54
CA HIS A 421 1.86 19.16 6.26
C HIS A 421 2.46 19.49 7.64
N GLY A 422 2.71 20.76 7.92
CA GLY A 422 3.36 21.21 9.15
C GLY A 422 4.89 21.21 9.11
N GLU A 423 5.55 20.73 8.05
CA GLU A 423 7.01 20.72 7.95
C GLU A 423 7.58 22.13 7.80
N GLN A 424 8.71 22.39 8.46
CA GLN A 424 9.45 23.63 8.27
C GLN A 424 10.35 23.53 7.03
N ILE A 425 10.27 24.54 6.18
CA ILE A 425 11.05 24.67 4.97
C ILE A 425 11.84 25.97 5.00
N CYS A 426 13.02 25.90 4.42
CA CYS A 426 13.87 27.02 4.09
C CYS A 426 13.68 27.38 2.62
N ILE A 427 13.43 28.65 2.35
CA ILE A 427 13.24 29.20 1.01
C ILE A 427 14.30 30.27 0.78
N GLU A 428 15.04 30.14 -0.31
CA GLU A 428 16.14 31.04 -0.70
C GLU A 428 15.88 31.62 -2.11
N ASN A 429 16.40 32.82 -2.40
CA ASN A 429 16.33 33.50 -3.70
C ASN A 429 14.92 33.75 -4.26
N ILE A 430 14.01 34.24 -3.41
CA ILE A 430 12.62 34.57 -3.79
C ILE A 430 12.34 36.07 -3.84
N ILE A 431 11.37 36.45 -4.67
CA ILE A 431 10.81 37.80 -4.75
C ILE A 431 9.47 37.80 -4.02
N ALA A 432 9.35 38.61 -2.97
CA ALA A 432 8.09 38.79 -2.25
C ALA A 432 7.28 39.93 -2.89
N ARG A 433 6.05 39.62 -3.31
CA ARG A 433 5.04 40.58 -3.75
C ARG A 433 3.92 40.63 -2.73
N TRP A 434 3.51 41.84 -2.38
CA TRP A 434 2.41 42.09 -1.45
C TRP A 434 1.30 42.83 -2.19
N ASP A 435 0.04 42.44 -1.97
CA ASP A 435 -1.09 43.19 -2.53
C ASP A 435 -1.17 44.58 -1.89
N SER A 436 -1.13 45.62 -2.73
CA SER A 436 -1.13 47.02 -2.31
C SER A 436 -2.49 47.50 -1.80
N LYS A 437 -3.60 46.84 -2.14
CA LYS A 437 -4.94 47.23 -1.69
C LYS A 437 -5.33 46.62 -0.35
N GLU A 438 -4.87 45.40 -0.05
CA GLU A 438 -5.26 44.70 1.18
C GLU A 438 -4.11 44.46 2.18
N ARG A 439 -2.83 44.58 1.78
CA ARG A 439 -1.62 44.24 2.59
C ARG A 439 -1.69 42.89 3.33
N SER A 440 -2.66 42.04 2.99
CA SER A 440 -3.04 40.85 3.75
C SER A 440 -2.73 39.56 3.00
N ILE A 441 -2.39 39.63 1.71
CA ILE A 441 -1.98 38.48 0.91
C ILE A 441 -0.56 38.71 0.42
N GLY A 442 0.32 37.73 0.69
CA GLY A 442 1.69 37.67 0.21
C GLY A 442 1.89 36.58 -0.83
N GLU A 443 2.64 36.90 -1.88
CA GLU A 443 3.06 35.95 -2.91
C GLU A 443 4.59 35.91 -2.99
N TYR A 444 5.16 34.71 -2.90
CA TYR A 444 6.55 34.44 -3.24
C TYR A 444 6.62 33.97 -4.69
N LEU A 445 7.24 34.80 -5.51
CA LEU A 445 7.53 34.51 -6.91
C LEU A 445 8.92 33.87 -6.96
N PRO A 446 9.03 32.60 -7.38
CA PRO A 446 10.32 31.96 -7.47
C PRO A 446 11.09 32.45 -8.72
N THR A 447 12.39 32.60 -8.56
CA THR A 447 13.40 32.79 -9.63
C THR A 447 14.03 31.44 -10.03
N LYS A 448 14.80 31.41 -11.12
CA LYS A 448 15.55 30.20 -11.55
C LYS A 448 16.55 29.68 -10.51
N GLU A 449 16.95 30.53 -9.56
CA GLU A 449 17.90 30.20 -8.49
C GLU A 449 17.19 29.85 -7.18
N THR A 450 15.84 29.77 -7.20
CA THR A 450 15.05 29.47 -6.00
C THR A 450 15.33 28.06 -5.53
N GLN A 451 15.66 27.94 -4.25
CA GLN A 451 15.80 26.65 -3.59
C GLN A 451 14.81 26.55 -2.45
N VAL A 452 14.11 25.42 -2.39
CA VAL A 452 13.20 25.08 -1.30
C VAL A 452 13.71 23.80 -0.65
N THR A 453 14.13 23.89 0.62
CA THR A 453 14.74 22.76 1.34
C THR A 453 14.04 22.52 2.68
N PRO A 454 13.61 21.30 3.01
CA PRO A 454 13.15 20.97 4.35
C PRO A 454 14.27 21.18 5.38
N ILE A 455 13.95 21.80 6.53
CA ILE A 455 14.96 22.08 7.58
C ILE A 455 15.51 20.79 8.18
N ARG A 456 14.62 19.83 8.48
CA ARG A 456 15.02 18.48 8.86
C ARG A 456 15.25 17.67 7.58
N ARG A 457 16.51 17.37 7.25
CA ARG A 457 16.83 16.41 6.19
C ARG A 457 16.26 15.05 6.58
N ARG A 458 15.37 14.51 5.75
CA ARG A 458 14.61 13.30 6.07
C ARG A 458 15.46 12.03 6.16
N PHE A 459 16.65 12.03 5.55
CA PHE A 459 17.50 10.84 5.45
C PHE A 459 18.99 11.22 5.50
N GLN A 460 19.71 10.78 6.53
CA GLN A 460 21.18 10.66 6.49
C GLN A 460 21.53 9.19 6.16
N ASN A 461 22.47 8.96 5.25
CA ASN A 461 22.73 7.66 4.61
C ASN A 461 23.03 6.48 5.58
N ARG A 462 23.44 6.71 6.83
CA ARG A 462 23.79 5.65 7.80
C ARG A 462 22.62 5.13 8.65
N GLU A 463 21.54 5.90 8.80
CA GLU A 463 20.38 5.51 9.64
C GLU A 463 19.29 4.78 8.85
N MET A 464 19.60 4.34 7.64
CA MET A 464 18.58 3.95 6.68
C MET A 464 18.38 2.44 6.53
N PHE A 465 19.23 1.62 7.12
CA PHE A 465 19.14 0.17 7.16
C PHE A 465 18.99 -0.28 8.60
N LEU A 466 18.47 -1.48 8.80
CA LEU A 466 18.32 -2.04 10.13
C LEU A 466 19.69 -2.42 10.71
N PRO A 467 19.83 -2.44 12.04
CA PRO A 467 20.99 -3.03 12.70
C PRO A 467 21.05 -4.56 12.45
N ALA A 468 21.93 -5.26 13.16
CA ALA A 468 22.09 -6.71 13.05
C ALA A 468 20.74 -7.45 13.19
N TYR A 469 20.44 -8.34 12.25
CA TYR A 469 19.16 -9.06 12.17
C TYR A 469 19.02 -10.09 13.29
N CYS A 470 18.52 -9.66 14.45
CA CYS A 470 18.32 -10.49 15.63
C CYS A 470 16.92 -11.13 15.67
N ARG A 471 16.66 -11.99 16.66
CA ARG A 471 15.36 -12.67 16.84
C ARG A 471 14.20 -11.68 16.97
N ARG A 472 14.41 -10.55 17.65
CA ARG A 472 13.39 -9.50 17.83
C ARG A 472 12.99 -8.87 16.50
N ILE A 473 13.97 -8.54 15.65
CA ILE A 473 13.74 -8.02 14.30
C ILE A 473 13.07 -9.06 13.41
N GLN A 474 13.45 -10.34 13.55
CA GLN A 474 12.80 -11.44 12.84
C GLN A 474 11.30 -11.53 13.17
N GLN A 475 10.92 -11.42 14.44
CA GLN A 475 9.52 -11.39 14.87
C GLN A 475 8.78 -10.16 14.33
N ALA A 476 9.39 -8.97 14.38
CA ALA A 476 8.82 -7.76 13.81
C ALA A 476 8.58 -7.89 12.30
N VAL A 477 9.48 -8.55 11.57
CA VAL A 477 9.34 -8.88 10.15
C VAL A 477 8.11 -9.74 9.90
N ASP A 478 7.89 -10.79 10.70
CA ASP A 478 6.71 -11.66 10.58
C ASP A 478 5.41 -10.91 10.90
N ASP A 479 5.42 -10.10 11.95
CA ASP A 479 4.28 -9.29 12.35
C ASP A 479 3.89 -8.26 11.27
N ILE A 480 4.87 -7.65 10.61
CA ILE A 480 4.62 -6.74 9.48
C ILE A 480 4.23 -7.51 8.21
N ALA A 481 4.82 -8.68 7.95
CA ALA A 481 4.42 -9.56 6.85
C ALA A 481 2.96 -10.01 6.99
N TYR A 482 2.48 -10.29 8.20
CA TYR A 482 1.07 -10.53 8.45
C TYR A 482 0.21 -9.31 8.08
N ARG A 483 0.63 -8.10 8.50
CA ARG A 483 -0.09 -6.86 8.17
C ARG A 483 -0.17 -6.64 6.65
N LEU A 484 0.93 -6.83 5.94
CA LEU A 484 1.04 -6.53 4.50
C LEU A 484 0.50 -7.64 3.59
N PHE A 485 0.81 -8.90 3.90
CA PHE A 485 0.59 -10.06 3.02
C PHE A 485 -0.39 -11.09 3.60
N GLY A 486 -0.64 -11.06 4.92
CA GLY A 486 -1.45 -12.06 5.60
C GLY A 486 -0.71 -13.35 5.93
N PHE A 487 0.61 -13.33 5.89
CA PHE A 487 1.45 -14.50 6.18
C PHE A 487 1.56 -14.68 7.68
N GLN A 488 1.47 -15.92 8.16
CA GLN A 488 1.65 -16.23 9.58
C GLN A 488 3.09 -15.97 10.03
N ALA A 489 4.05 -16.37 9.17
CA ALA A 489 5.47 -16.10 9.28
C ALA A 489 6.11 -16.18 7.88
N MET A 490 7.27 -15.57 7.72
CA MET A 490 8.12 -15.77 6.56
C MET A 490 8.80 -17.14 6.63
N HIS A 491 9.15 -17.72 5.49
CA HIS A 491 9.90 -18.97 5.45
C HIS A 491 11.33 -18.78 5.98
N PRO A 492 11.95 -19.81 6.59
CA PRO A 492 13.31 -19.71 7.12
C PRO A 492 14.35 -19.19 6.12
N PHE A 493 14.26 -19.63 4.86
CA PHE A 493 15.17 -19.16 3.81
C PHE A 493 14.96 -17.68 3.46
N GLN A 494 13.74 -17.16 3.59
CA GLN A 494 13.44 -15.74 3.36
C GLN A 494 14.08 -14.89 4.46
N HIS A 495 14.02 -15.34 5.73
CA HIS A 495 14.71 -14.63 6.82
C HIS A 495 16.21 -14.53 6.61
N ARG A 496 16.86 -15.58 6.08
CA ARG A 496 18.28 -15.56 5.73
C ARG A 496 18.59 -14.48 4.69
N ILE A 497 17.76 -14.36 3.66
CA ILE A 497 17.90 -13.32 2.62
C ILE A 497 17.61 -11.93 3.21
N LEU A 498 16.50 -11.78 3.93
CA LEU A 498 16.08 -10.53 4.54
C LEU A 498 17.10 -9.99 5.55
N ALA A 499 17.82 -10.88 6.27
CA ALA A 499 18.89 -10.50 7.18
C ALA A 499 20.02 -9.73 6.49
N SER A 500 20.39 -10.12 5.26
CA SER A 500 21.37 -9.38 4.46
C SER A 500 20.77 -8.10 3.90
N VAL A 501 19.60 -8.21 3.26
CA VAL A 501 18.96 -7.10 2.55
C VAL A 501 18.62 -5.95 3.48
N LEU A 502 17.96 -6.22 4.62
CA LEU A 502 17.53 -5.18 5.56
C LEU A 502 18.70 -4.52 6.29
N ALA A 503 19.84 -5.22 6.41
CA ALA A 503 21.10 -4.67 6.91
C ALA A 503 21.92 -3.93 5.83
N GLY A 504 21.39 -3.80 4.60
CA GLY A 504 22.03 -3.08 3.51
C GLY A 504 23.15 -3.83 2.79
N ARG A 505 23.19 -5.16 2.92
CA ARG A 505 24.13 -6.01 2.19
C ARG A 505 23.49 -6.56 0.92
N SER A 506 24.27 -6.59 -0.16
CA SER A 506 23.82 -7.19 -1.41
C SER A 506 23.77 -8.72 -1.26
N ILE A 507 23.01 -9.40 -2.11
CA ILE A 507 22.87 -10.86 -2.01
C ILE A 507 22.49 -11.49 -3.35
N LEU A 508 23.06 -12.66 -3.62
CA LEU A 508 22.56 -13.64 -4.59
C LEU A 508 21.86 -14.79 -3.87
N GLY A 509 20.52 -14.78 -3.90
CA GLY A 509 19.68 -15.80 -3.29
C GLY A 509 19.19 -16.82 -4.33
N ILE A 510 19.57 -18.09 -4.14
CA ILE A 510 19.15 -19.22 -4.98
C ILE A 510 18.18 -20.09 -4.17
N ALA A 511 16.94 -20.18 -4.62
CA ALA A 511 15.90 -20.99 -3.95
C ALA A 511 14.83 -21.43 -4.97
N ALA A 512 14.26 -22.63 -4.81
CA ALA A 512 13.31 -23.22 -5.76
C ALA A 512 12.17 -22.26 -6.21
N THR A 513 11.63 -22.51 -7.41
CA THR A 513 10.42 -21.82 -7.91
C THR A 513 9.25 -22.03 -6.94
N GLY A 514 8.34 -21.06 -6.89
CA GLY A 514 7.16 -21.13 -6.00
C GLY A 514 7.42 -20.87 -4.51
N GLY A 515 8.68 -20.81 -4.04
CA GLY A 515 8.99 -20.66 -2.61
C GLY A 515 8.74 -19.28 -1.99
N GLY A 516 8.29 -18.28 -2.76
CA GLY A 516 8.10 -16.91 -2.24
C GLY A 516 9.36 -16.02 -2.29
N LYS A 517 10.21 -16.16 -3.32
CA LYS A 517 11.41 -15.33 -3.47
C LYS A 517 11.09 -13.83 -3.58
N SER A 518 10.06 -13.46 -4.33
CA SER A 518 9.75 -12.04 -4.61
C SER A 518 9.47 -11.24 -3.34
N GLU A 519 8.93 -11.87 -2.29
CA GLU A 519 8.71 -11.23 -1.00
C GLU A 519 10.01 -10.72 -0.34
N CYS A 520 11.15 -11.31 -0.68
CA CYS A 520 12.47 -10.88 -0.20
C CYS A 520 12.91 -9.52 -0.76
N PHE A 521 12.28 -9.00 -1.81
CA PHE A 521 12.47 -7.62 -2.27
C PHE A 521 11.23 -6.74 -2.07
N ILE A 522 10.02 -7.31 -2.10
CA ILE A 522 8.78 -6.55 -1.87
C ILE A 522 8.72 -6.06 -0.41
N LEU A 523 9.02 -6.93 0.56
CA LEU A 523 8.93 -6.56 1.97
C LEU A 523 9.93 -5.44 2.33
N PRO A 524 11.24 -5.54 2.01
CA PRO A 524 12.18 -4.46 2.27
C PRO A 524 11.80 -3.14 1.59
N ALA A 525 11.22 -3.18 0.39
CA ALA A 525 10.72 -1.99 -0.30
C ALA A 525 9.61 -1.27 0.49
N MET A 526 8.75 -2.03 1.17
CA MET A 526 7.67 -1.48 1.99
C MET A 526 8.16 -1.00 3.36
N LEU A 527 9.16 -1.68 3.93
CA LEU A 527 9.71 -1.38 5.26
C LEU A 527 10.61 -0.13 5.28
N LEU A 528 11.56 -0.04 4.35
CA LEU A 528 12.61 0.98 4.40
C LEU A 528 12.29 2.20 3.53
N PRO A 529 12.85 3.38 3.85
CA PRO A 529 12.74 4.56 3.00
C PRO A 529 13.50 4.40 1.68
N GLY A 530 13.06 5.14 0.66
CA GLY A 530 13.59 5.05 -0.71
C GLY A 530 12.73 4.20 -1.65
N ILE A 531 13.23 4.04 -2.87
CA ILE A 531 12.60 3.35 -4.00
C ILE A 531 13.34 2.03 -4.27
N THR A 532 12.60 0.97 -4.55
CA THR A 532 13.13 -0.30 -5.08
C THR A 532 12.86 -0.39 -6.57
N ILE A 533 13.92 -0.56 -7.35
CA ILE A 533 13.82 -0.92 -8.76
C ILE A 533 13.82 -2.43 -8.85
N VAL A 534 12.83 -3.01 -9.52
CA VAL A 534 12.81 -4.43 -9.85
C VAL A 534 13.00 -4.58 -11.35
N VAL A 535 13.95 -5.40 -11.76
CA VAL A 535 14.16 -5.75 -13.17
C VAL A 535 13.66 -7.18 -13.37
N SER A 536 12.75 -7.35 -14.33
CA SER A 536 12.18 -8.65 -14.69
C SER A 536 12.36 -8.89 -16.19
N PRO A 537 12.76 -10.09 -16.63
CA PRO A 537 13.09 -10.34 -18.03
C PRO A 537 11.85 -10.35 -18.93
N LEU A 538 10.71 -10.85 -18.43
CA LEU A 538 9.52 -11.04 -19.25
C LEU A 538 8.44 -10.01 -18.94
N LYS A 539 7.91 -9.37 -19.99
CA LYS A 539 6.74 -8.47 -19.85
C LYS A 539 5.55 -9.19 -19.22
N SER A 540 5.30 -10.45 -19.61
CA SER A 540 4.22 -11.29 -19.06
C SER A 540 4.43 -11.56 -17.58
N LEU A 541 5.62 -12.01 -17.18
CA LEU A 541 5.94 -12.28 -15.78
C LEU A 541 5.79 -11.02 -14.91
N MET A 542 6.30 -9.88 -15.40
CA MET A 542 6.15 -8.59 -14.73
C MET A 542 4.67 -8.19 -14.59
N GLN A 543 3.87 -8.36 -15.65
CA GLN A 543 2.44 -8.05 -15.63
C GLN A 543 1.70 -8.98 -14.68
N ASP A 544 1.99 -10.28 -14.68
CA ASP A 544 1.35 -11.27 -13.81
C ASP A 544 1.72 -11.06 -12.35
N GLN A 545 2.98 -10.78 -12.04
CA GLN A 545 3.40 -10.41 -10.69
C GLN A 545 2.70 -9.13 -10.23
N TYR A 546 2.61 -8.12 -11.09
CA TYR A 546 1.89 -6.89 -10.78
C TYR A 546 0.38 -7.15 -10.57
N GLU A 547 -0.30 -7.83 -11.48
CA GLU A 547 -1.74 -8.06 -11.40
C GLU A 547 -2.12 -9.06 -10.31
N GLN A 548 -1.52 -10.24 -10.28
CA GLN A 548 -1.94 -11.31 -9.37
C GLN A 548 -1.40 -11.08 -7.96
N ARG A 549 -0.12 -10.75 -7.83
CA ARG A 549 0.54 -10.64 -6.52
C ARG A 549 0.37 -9.25 -5.92
N ILE A 550 0.77 -8.20 -6.62
CA ILE A 550 0.71 -6.83 -6.09
C ILE A 550 -0.74 -6.33 -6.00
N CYS A 551 -1.53 -6.42 -7.06
CA CYS A 551 -2.91 -5.92 -7.09
C CYS A 551 -3.89 -6.86 -6.36
N ARG A 552 -4.04 -8.10 -6.84
CA ARG A 552 -5.12 -9.00 -6.40
C ARG A 552 -4.88 -9.67 -5.05
N ARG A 553 -3.63 -10.01 -4.70
CA ARG A 553 -3.30 -10.65 -3.41
C ARG A 553 -3.05 -9.62 -2.31
N TYR A 554 -2.15 -8.66 -2.53
CA TYR A 554 -1.69 -7.75 -1.48
C TYR A 554 -2.38 -6.38 -1.44
N GLY A 555 -3.01 -5.94 -2.54
CA GLY A 555 -3.62 -4.60 -2.63
C GLY A 555 -2.58 -3.46 -2.62
N LEU A 556 -1.35 -3.72 -3.10
CA LEU A 556 -0.20 -2.79 -3.07
C LEU A 556 0.01 -2.01 -4.37
N ASN A 557 -0.94 -2.06 -5.30
CA ASN A 557 -0.90 -1.39 -6.61
C ASN A 557 -0.78 0.14 -6.53
N HIS A 558 -1.15 0.72 -5.39
CA HIS A 558 -1.08 2.15 -5.12
C HIS A 558 0.32 2.61 -4.66
N LEU A 559 1.24 1.67 -4.40
CA LEU A 559 2.64 1.93 -4.02
C LEU A 559 3.62 1.37 -5.06
N THR A 560 3.08 0.77 -6.13
CA THR A 560 3.85 -0.01 -7.08
C THR A 560 3.46 0.36 -8.50
N SER A 561 4.41 0.37 -9.42
CA SER A 561 4.13 0.56 -10.84
C SER A 561 5.07 -0.27 -11.71
N PHE A 562 4.92 -0.21 -13.02
CA PHE A 562 5.81 -0.87 -13.96
C PHE A 562 6.02 -0.01 -15.22
N ILE A 563 7.15 -0.18 -15.91
CA ILE A 563 7.42 0.46 -17.19
C ILE A 563 7.97 -0.60 -18.15
N ASN A 564 7.23 -0.83 -19.24
CA ASN A 564 7.63 -1.71 -20.33
C ASN A 564 7.31 -1.07 -21.70
N GLY A 565 7.62 -1.80 -22.77
CA GLY A 565 7.37 -1.35 -24.15
C GLY A 565 5.90 -1.21 -24.55
N ASP A 566 4.95 -1.76 -23.78
CA ASP A 566 3.51 -1.73 -24.11
C ASP A 566 2.80 -0.50 -23.51
N ILE A 567 3.47 0.20 -22.57
CA ILE A 567 2.96 1.44 -21.98
C ILE A 567 3.16 2.61 -22.94
N SER A 568 2.05 3.32 -23.21
CA SER A 568 2.04 4.51 -24.05
C SER A 568 2.97 5.60 -23.52
N PHE A 569 3.45 6.48 -24.41
CA PHE A 569 4.38 7.55 -24.04
C PHE A 569 3.83 8.45 -22.91
N ARG A 570 2.57 8.88 -23.00
CA ARG A 570 1.93 9.73 -21.99
C ARG A 570 1.85 9.04 -20.63
N GLN A 571 1.44 7.77 -20.60
CA GLN A 571 1.39 6.99 -19.36
C GLN A 571 2.77 6.76 -18.77
N ARG A 572 3.79 6.54 -19.61
CA ARG A 572 5.18 6.40 -19.18
C ARG A 572 5.69 7.68 -18.52
N GLN A 573 5.48 8.83 -19.16
CA GLN A 573 5.89 10.13 -18.60
C GLN A 573 5.23 10.41 -17.24
N ALA A 574 3.93 10.15 -17.11
CA ALA A 574 3.23 10.29 -15.84
C ALA A 574 3.82 9.36 -14.76
N ARG A 575 4.03 8.07 -15.07
CA ARG A 575 4.66 7.12 -14.13
C ARG A 575 6.07 7.54 -13.72
N LEU A 576 6.88 8.06 -14.65
CA LEU A 576 8.21 8.60 -14.35
C LEU A 576 8.13 9.84 -13.45
N ARG A 577 7.17 10.73 -13.67
CA ARG A 577 6.91 11.88 -12.79
C ARG A 577 6.50 11.45 -11.38
N HIS A 578 5.59 10.47 -11.26
CA HIS A 578 5.20 9.88 -9.97
C HIS A 578 6.37 9.23 -9.24
N LEU A 579 7.27 8.60 -9.98
CA LEU A 579 8.50 8.04 -9.42
C LEU A 579 9.39 9.13 -8.81
N GLU A 580 9.60 10.25 -9.50
CA GLU A 580 10.39 11.39 -8.99
C GLU A 580 9.77 12.06 -7.75
N LEU A 581 8.44 12.07 -7.67
CA LEU A 581 7.68 12.62 -6.55
C LEU A 581 7.65 11.70 -5.31
N GLY A 582 8.10 10.45 -5.45
CA GLY A 582 8.12 9.46 -4.37
C GLY A 582 6.76 8.79 -4.11
N ASP A 583 5.94 8.66 -5.16
CA ASP A 583 4.63 8.03 -5.08
C ASP A 583 4.73 6.50 -4.99
N TYR A 584 5.82 5.93 -5.52
CA TYR A 584 6.08 4.49 -5.52
C TYR A 584 7.17 4.07 -4.53
N LYS A 585 6.99 2.92 -3.90
CA LYS A 585 8.02 2.18 -3.16
C LYS A 585 8.75 1.18 -4.02
N LEU A 586 8.06 0.66 -5.03
CA LEU A 586 8.55 -0.40 -5.89
C LEU A 586 8.15 -0.09 -7.33
N ILE A 587 9.07 -0.23 -8.28
CA ILE A 587 8.77 -0.07 -9.69
C ILE A 587 9.47 -1.13 -10.52
N TYR A 588 8.70 -1.80 -11.37
CA TYR A 588 9.24 -2.80 -12.28
C TYR A 588 9.70 -2.17 -13.59
N PHE A 589 10.82 -2.65 -14.12
CA PHE A 589 11.33 -2.31 -15.45
C PHE A 589 11.68 -3.58 -16.21
N THR A 590 11.53 -3.54 -17.53
CA THR A 590 12.29 -4.47 -18.38
C THR A 590 13.73 -3.96 -18.52
N PRO A 591 14.73 -4.82 -18.70
CA PRO A 591 16.14 -4.38 -18.79
C PRO A 591 16.37 -3.37 -19.93
N GLU A 592 15.63 -3.50 -21.04
CA GLU A 592 15.71 -2.60 -22.21
C GLU A 592 15.26 -1.16 -21.88
N GLN A 593 14.38 -0.97 -20.89
CA GLN A 593 13.97 0.38 -20.47
C GLN A 593 15.07 1.08 -19.68
N LEU A 594 15.92 0.33 -18.99
CA LEU A 594 17.05 0.87 -18.23
C LEU A 594 18.26 1.20 -19.11
N GLU A 595 18.14 1.10 -20.43
CA GLU A 595 19.13 1.61 -21.40
C GLU A 595 18.78 3.02 -21.90
N GLN A 596 17.55 3.46 -21.66
CA GLN A 596 17.02 4.72 -22.17
C GLN A 596 17.51 5.90 -21.32
N SER A 597 18.18 6.87 -21.94
CA SER A 597 18.74 8.05 -21.25
C SER A 597 17.70 8.80 -20.42
N HIS A 598 16.53 9.10 -20.99
CA HIS A 598 15.46 9.81 -20.30
C HIS A 598 14.95 9.08 -19.04
N VAL A 599 14.99 7.74 -19.03
CA VAL A 599 14.64 6.93 -17.84
C VAL A 599 15.74 7.06 -16.80
N LEU A 600 17.01 6.94 -17.19
CA LEU A 600 18.15 7.08 -16.28
C LEU A 600 18.25 8.48 -15.66
N ASP A 601 17.98 9.53 -16.44
CA ASP A 601 17.92 10.91 -15.95
C ASP A 601 16.80 11.10 -14.91
N THR A 602 15.64 10.46 -15.13
CA THR A 602 14.53 10.42 -14.16
C THR A 602 14.96 9.68 -12.89
N LEU A 603 15.61 8.53 -13.03
CA LEU A 603 16.11 7.74 -11.88
C LEU A 603 17.14 8.53 -11.08
N LYS A 604 18.01 9.30 -11.73
CA LYS A 604 18.96 10.18 -11.06
C LYS A 604 18.23 11.24 -10.22
N ARG A 605 17.24 11.94 -10.80
CA ARG A 605 16.42 12.92 -10.05
C ARG A 605 15.66 12.26 -8.90
N ALA A 606 15.07 11.09 -9.13
CA ALA A 606 14.38 10.33 -8.09
C ALA A 606 15.34 9.90 -6.95
N ASN A 607 16.57 9.53 -7.29
CA ASN A 607 17.62 9.22 -6.32
C ASN A 607 18.01 10.44 -5.47
N GLU A 608 18.16 11.60 -6.10
CA GLU A 608 18.48 12.87 -5.41
C GLU A 608 17.33 13.32 -4.48
N ASN A 609 16.08 13.11 -4.90
CA ASN A 609 14.89 13.54 -4.14
C ASN A 609 14.50 12.59 -3.00
N ILE A 610 14.47 11.29 -3.29
CA ILE A 610 13.85 10.25 -2.44
C ILE A 610 14.85 9.16 -2.03
N GLY A 611 15.83 8.88 -2.90
CA GLY A 611 16.80 7.79 -2.76
C GLY A 611 16.34 6.51 -3.44
N ILE A 612 17.18 5.94 -4.31
CA ILE A 612 17.01 4.60 -4.85
C ILE A 612 17.78 3.64 -3.94
N ARG A 613 17.05 2.75 -3.30
CA ARG A 613 17.54 1.89 -2.23
C ARG A 613 18.02 0.54 -2.75
N TYR A 614 17.17 -0.14 -3.48
CA TYR A 614 17.38 -1.52 -3.91
C TYR A 614 17.30 -1.63 -5.42
N LEU A 615 18.15 -2.49 -5.99
CA LEU A 615 18.04 -3.03 -7.32
C LEU A 615 17.78 -4.53 -7.17
N ALA A 616 16.52 -4.92 -7.30
CA ALA A 616 16.13 -6.32 -7.32
C ALA A 616 16.16 -6.87 -8.75
N LEU A 617 16.81 -8.01 -8.93
CA LEU A 617 16.95 -8.70 -10.21
C LEU A 617 16.22 -10.03 -10.07
N ASP A 618 15.02 -10.08 -10.65
CA ASP A 618 14.21 -11.29 -10.66
C ASP A 618 14.61 -12.16 -11.85
N GLU A 619 14.62 -13.47 -11.64
CA GLU A 619 15.22 -14.43 -12.58
C GLU A 619 16.64 -14.04 -13.00
N ALA A 620 17.49 -13.78 -11.99
CA ALA A 620 18.85 -13.28 -12.19
C ALA A 620 19.70 -14.14 -13.15
N HIS A 621 19.40 -15.43 -13.33
CA HIS A 621 20.09 -16.29 -14.28
C HIS A 621 20.08 -15.75 -15.74
N CYS A 622 19.13 -14.87 -16.11
CA CYS A 622 19.10 -14.22 -17.42
C CYS A 622 20.29 -13.26 -17.68
N ILE A 623 21.02 -12.86 -16.65
CA ILE A 623 22.20 -11.99 -16.76
C ILE A 623 23.39 -12.79 -17.32
N SER A 624 23.50 -14.06 -16.94
CA SER A 624 24.66 -14.89 -17.30
C SER A 624 24.58 -15.38 -18.75
N GLN A 625 25.71 -15.30 -19.46
CA GLN A 625 25.84 -15.81 -20.84
C GLN A 625 25.73 -17.34 -20.90
N TRP A 626 26.05 -18.01 -19.79
CA TRP A 626 25.90 -19.45 -19.60
C TRP A 626 24.47 -19.84 -19.18
N GLY A 627 23.62 -18.84 -18.90
CA GLY A 627 22.21 -19.01 -18.63
C GLY A 627 21.43 -19.43 -19.88
N HIS A 628 20.45 -20.31 -19.70
CA HIS A 628 19.62 -20.81 -20.80
C HIS A 628 18.71 -19.73 -21.43
N ASP A 629 18.48 -18.62 -20.72
CA ASP A 629 17.63 -17.49 -21.12
C ASP A 629 18.40 -16.15 -21.07
N PHE A 630 19.68 -16.15 -21.47
CA PHE A 630 20.53 -14.96 -21.48
C PHE A 630 19.90 -13.75 -22.22
N ARG A 631 20.08 -12.55 -21.65
CA ARG A 631 19.68 -11.28 -22.25
C ARG A 631 20.75 -10.20 -22.13
N SER A 632 21.25 -9.74 -23.27
CA SER A 632 22.32 -8.74 -23.35
C SER A 632 22.01 -7.41 -22.66
N SER A 633 20.74 -6.99 -22.61
CA SER A 633 20.35 -5.72 -21.96
C SER A 633 20.58 -5.68 -20.45
N TYR A 634 20.86 -6.82 -19.80
CA TYR A 634 21.29 -6.85 -18.40
C TYR A 634 22.77 -6.50 -18.21
N LEU A 635 23.61 -6.69 -19.23
CA LEU A 635 25.05 -6.46 -19.11
C LEU A 635 25.34 -5.01 -18.76
N ASN A 636 26.30 -4.79 -17.85
CA ASN A 636 26.69 -3.47 -17.35
C ASN A 636 25.57 -2.65 -16.68
N LEU A 637 24.43 -3.26 -16.33
CA LEU A 637 23.32 -2.53 -15.69
C LEU A 637 23.77 -1.80 -14.42
N VAL A 638 24.53 -2.48 -13.55
CA VAL A 638 25.09 -1.89 -12.33
C VAL A 638 26.01 -0.72 -12.66
N ARG A 639 26.94 -0.89 -13.61
CA ARG A 639 27.87 0.16 -14.05
C ARG A 639 27.13 1.38 -14.63
N ARG A 640 26.06 1.15 -15.39
CA ARG A 640 25.23 2.19 -16.00
C ARG A 640 24.55 3.06 -14.93
N LEU A 641 23.98 2.43 -13.89
CA LEU A 641 23.38 3.15 -12.77
C LEU A 641 24.44 3.94 -11.97
N ARG A 642 25.62 3.35 -11.72
CA ARG A 642 26.74 4.03 -11.04
C ARG A 642 27.22 5.26 -11.82
N GLY A 643 27.27 5.17 -13.15
CA GLY A 643 27.58 6.31 -14.03
C GLY A 643 26.61 7.49 -13.89
N HIS A 644 25.40 7.23 -13.39
CA HIS A 644 24.39 8.25 -13.08
C HIS A 644 24.35 8.64 -11.59
N GLY A 645 25.33 8.21 -10.80
CA GLY A 645 25.41 8.50 -9.37
C GLY A 645 24.46 7.66 -8.50
N ILE A 646 23.97 6.52 -9.01
CA ILE A 646 23.01 5.66 -8.32
C ILE A 646 23.72 4.39 -7.86
N TYR A 647 23.69 4.11 -6.55
CA TYR A 647 24.43 3.01 -5.90
C TYR A 647 23.49 2.15 -5.04
N PRO A 648 22.57 1.37 -5.64
CA PRO A 648 21.58 0.62 -4.89
C PRO A 648 22.17 -0.69 -4.33
N VAL A 649 21.59 -1.18 -3.22
CA VAL A 649 21.86 -2.54 -2.72
C VAL A 649 21.23 -3.56 -3.67
N ARG A 650 21.97 -4.58 -4.06
CA ARG A 650 21.57 -5.52 -5.11
C ARG A 650 20.94 -6.76 -4.49
N ILE A 651 19.75 -7.13 -4.97
CA ILE A 651 19.03 -8.33 -4.53
C ILE A 651 18.82 -9.19 -5.77
N ALA A 652 19.73 -10.13 -6.03
CA ALA A 652 19.62 -11.05 -7.15
C ALA A 652 18.96 -12.35 -6.71
N LEU A 653 17.83 -12.71 -7.32
CA LEU A 653 17.08 -13.89 -6.94
C LEU A 653 16.87 -14.79 -8.15
N THR A 654 17.11 -16.10 -7.98
CA THR A 654 16.80 -17.07 -9.02
C THR A 654 16.48 -18.45 -8.46
N ALA A 655 15.85 -19.30 -9.27
CA ALA A 655 15.59 -20.68 -8.92
C ALA A 655 16.78 -21.60 -9.15
N THR A 656 17.57 -21.34 -10.19
CA THR A 656 18.62 -22.23 -10.65
C THR A 656 19.83 -21.41 -11.08
N ALA A 657 21.00 -21.74 -10.52
CA ALA A 657 22.28 -21.24 -11.00
C ALA A 657 23.32 -22.34 -10.82
N SER A 658 23.89 -22.83 -11.92
CA SER A 658 25.07 -23.71 -11.87
C SER A 658 26.27 -22.94 -11.30
N PRO A 659 27.36 -23.62 -10.90
CA PRO A 659 28.56 -22.93 -10.42
C PRO A 659 29.08 -21.85 -11.39
N ASP A 660 29.09 -22.12 -12.70
CA ASP A 660 29.55 -21.16 -13.72
C ASP A 660 28.59 -19.97 -13.84
N VAL A 661 27.28 -20.23 -13.87
CA VAL A 661 26.26 -19.16 -13.88
C VAL A 661 26.39 -18.31 -12.62
N ARG A 662 26.58 -18.92 -11.45
CA ARG A 662 26.75 -18.19 -10.19
C ARG A 662 27.98 -17.29 -10.23
N GLN A 663 29.11 -17.78 -10.72
CA GLN A 663 30.35 -17.01 -10.82
C GLN A 663 30.14 -15.79 -11.74
N ASP A 664 29.57 -16.01 -12.92
CA ASP A 664 29.26 -14.96 -13.90
C ASP A 664 28.29 -13.91 -13.32
N LEU A 665 27.26 -14.35 -12.57
CA LEU A 665 26.37 -13.45 -11.84
C LEU A 665 27.10 -12.60 -10.79
N CYS A 666 27.99 -13.21 -10.00
CA CYS A 666 28.76 -12.50 -8.99
C CYS A 666 29.69 -11.46 -9.62
N GLU A 667 30.30 -11.77 -10.77
CA GLU A 667 31.16 -10.83 -11.50
C GLU A 667 30.37 -9.65 -12.07
N GLU A 668 29.28 -9.91 -12.81
CA GLU A 668 28.45 -8.84 -13.41
C GLU A 668 27.76 -7.96 -12.37
N LEU A 669 27.43 -8.53 -11.20
CA LEU A 669 26.76 -7.82 -10.12
C LEU A 669 27.72 -7.28 -9.06
N GLU A 670 29.02 -7.51 -9.19
CA GLU A 670 30.07 -7.15 -8.21
C GLU A 670 29.69 -7.63 -6.79
N LEU A 671 29.43 -8.93 -6.66
CA LEU A 671 29.12 -9.66 -5.41
C LEU A 671 30.27 -10.59 -5.03
N ASP A 672 30.46 -10.82 -3.73
CA ASP A 672 31.39 -11.85 -3.25
C ASP A 672 30.79 -13.26 -3.48
N PRO A 673 31.44 -14.14 -4.26
CA PRO A 673 30.93 -15.49 -4.55
C PRO A 673 30.97 -16.45 -3.36
N ALA A 674 31.62 -16.09 -2.24
CA ALA A 674 31.61 -16.90 -1.03
C ALA A 674 30.22 -16.99 -0.40
N SER A 675 29.99 -18.04 0.39
CA SER A 675 28.71 -18.25 1.08
C SER A 675 28.47 -17.21 2.17
N LEU A 676 27.19 -16.99 2.55
CA LEU A 676 26.86 -16.13 3.69
C LEU A 676 27.56 -16.59 4.99
N GLU A 677 27.74 -17.89 5.18
CA GLU A 677 28.43 -18.49 6.33
C GLU A 677 29.93 -18.12 6.37
N GLU A 678 30.56 -17.95 5.21
CA GLU A 678 31.95 -17.51 5.05
C GLU A 678 32.10 -15.98 5.01
N GLY A 679 30.98 -15.25 5.08
CA GLY A 679 30.94 -13.78 5.04
C GLY A 679 30.80 -13.16 3.65
N GLY A 680 30.57 -13.98 2.61
CA GLY A 680 30.28 -13.51 1.25
C GLY A 680 28.81 -13.16 1.03
N ASP A 681 28.39 -13.09 -0.24
CA ASP A 681 27.06 -12.60 -0.66
C ASP A 681 26.15 -13.69 -1.23
N VAL A 682 26.57 -14.96 -1.25
CA VAL A 682 25.80 -16.06 -1.86
C VAL A 682 25.03 -16.87 -0.82
N TYR A 683 23.74 -17.07 -1.06
CA TYR A 683 22.90 -18.00 -0.30
C TYR A 683 22.23 -19.02 -1.20
N ILE A 684 22.42 -20.30 -0.92
CA ILE A 684 21.83 -21.42 -1.67
C ILE A 684 20.91 -22.20 -0.74
N TYR A 685 19.61 -22.14 -1.03
CA TYR A 685 18.62 -22.98 -0.40
C TYR A 685 18.33 -24.19 -1.28
N SER A 686 18.27 -25.37 -0.67
CA SER A 686 18.08 -26.63 -1.39
C SER A 686 16.83 -26.58 -2.27
N SER A 687 17.00 -26.97 -3.54
CA SER A 687 15.89 -27.17 -4.48
C SER A 687 15.25 -28.55 -4.34
N ASN A 688 15.65 -29.34 -3.34
CA ASN A 688 15.10 -30.67 -3.12
C ASN A 688 13.60 -30.59 -2.84
N ARG A 689 12.84 -31.45 -3.51
CA ARG A 689 11.39 -31.58 -3.37
C ARG A 689 11.11 -33.04 -3.03
N PRO A 690 11.10 -33.41 -1.72
CA PRO A 690 10.93 -34.80 -1.32
C PRO A 690 9.60 -35.42 -1.78
N GLU A 691 8.62 -34.58 -2.14
CA GLU A 691 7.35 -35.01 -2.74
C GLU A 691 7.46 -35.40 -4.24
N LEU A 692 8.58 -35.10 -4.91
CA LEU A 692 8.79 -35.45 -6.32
C LEU A 692 9.51 -36.79 -6.46
N ASN A 693 8.89 -37.71 -7.20
CA ASN A 693 9.51 -38.96 -7.62
C ASN A 693 10.06 -38.81 -9.04
N LEU A 694 11.38 -38.92 -9.19
CA LEU A 694 12.06 -38.86 -10.49
C LEU A 694 12.24 -40.29 -11.02
N ILE A 695 11.52 -40.62 -12.11
CA ILE A 695 11.57 -41.93 -12.74
C ILE A 695 12.14 -41.78 -14.16
N VAL A 696 13.18 -42.57 -14.46
CA VAL A 696 13.75 -42.66 -15.81
C VAL A 696 13.40 -44.02 -16.38
N ARG A 697 12.68 -44.05 -17.50
CA ARG A 697 12.38 -45.27 -18.28
C ARG A 697 13.09 -45.19 -19.63
N VAL A 698 13.86 -46.22 -19.98
CA VAL A 698 14.47 -46.37 -21.31
C VAL A 698 13.57 -47.27 -22.14
N LEU A 699 13.18 -46.82 -23.32
CA LEU A 699 12.25 -47.51 -24.22
C LEU A 699 12.93 -47.70 -25.57
N GLN A 700 12.56 -48.76 -26.30
CA GLN A 700 13.28 -49.15 -27.51
C GLN A 700 13.03 -48.19 -28.68
N ASP A 701 11.79 -47.72 -28.80
CA ASP A 701 11.38 -46.80 -29.86
C ASP A 701 10.31 -45.78 -29.40
N THR A 702 9.97 -44.86 -30.32
CA THR A 702 8.97 -43.82 -30.08
C THR A 702 7.55 -44.39 -29.89
N GLY A 703 7.24 -45.53 -30.51
CA GLY A 703 5.93 -46.18 -30.38
C GLY A 703 5.73 -46.71 -28.96
N GLU A 704 6.71 -47.46 -28.45
CA GLU A 704 6.72 -47.92 -27.04
C GLU A 704 6.68 -46.74 -26.07
N LYS A 705 7.38 -45.65 -26.39
CA LYS A 705 7.31 -44.40 -25.61
C LYS A 705 5.91 -43.80 -25.54
N SER A 706 5.24 -43.70 -26.68
CA SER A 706 3.88 -43.19 -26.75
C SER A 706 2.90 -44.09 -26.00
N ASP A 707 3.06 -45.41 -26.10
CA ASP A 707 2.22 -46.37 -25.39
C ASP A 707 2.42 -46.28 -23.86
N ALA A 708 3.67 -46.19 -23.40
CA ALA A 708 3.98 -46.02 -21.98
C ALA A 708 3.39 -44.71 -21.41
N ILE A 709 3.46 -43.60 -22.17
CA ILE A 709 2.81 -42.34 -21.79
C ILE A 709 1.28 -42.52 -21.72
N LEU A 710 0.68 -43.18 -22.69
CA LEU A 710 -0.77 -43.44 -22.70
C LEU A 710 -1.20 -44.30 -21.52
N ASP A 711 -0.43 -45.30 -21.13
CA ASP A 711 -0.73 -46.16 -19.99
C ASP A 711 -0.66 -45.38 -18.68
N ASP A 712 0.34 -44.51 -18.49
CA ASP A 712 0.41 -43.61 -17.34
C ASP A 712 -0.80 -42.64 -17.31
N LEU A 713 -1.20 -42.10 -18.47
CA LEU A 713 -2.37 -41.21 -18.57
C LEU A 713 -3.70 -41.94 -18.30
N ARG A 714 -3.88 -43.17 -18.80
CA ARG A 714 -5.05 -44.01 -18.50
C ARG A 714 -5.12 -44.35 -17.03
N TYR A 715 -3.98 -44.66 -16.43
CA TYR A 715 -3.88 -44.91 -14.99
C TYR A 715 -4.30 -43.68 -14.18
N LEU A 716 -3.83 -42.49 -14.56
CA LEU A 716 -4.26 -41.23 -13.95
C LEU A 716 -5.78 -41.04 -14.06
N LEU A 717 -6.34 -41.18 -15.26
CA LEU A 717 -7.78 -40.99 -15.48
C LEU A 717 -8.63 -41.95 -14.66
N LYS A 718 -8.25 -43.25 -14.63
CA LYS A 718 -8.93 -44.24 -13.79
C LYS A 718 -8.85 -43.89 -12.30
N ARG A 719 -7.67 -43.44 -11.83
CA ARG A 719 -7.49 -43.01 -10.44
C ARG A 719 -8.33 -41.77 -10.11
N ASN A 720 -8.54 -40.86 -11.07
CA ASN A 720 -9.35 -39.66 -10.88
C ASN A 720 -10.84 -39.98 -10.70
N GLU A 721 -11.36 -41.04 -11.33
CA GLU A 721 -12.75 -41.49 -11.14
C GLU A 721 -13.05 -41.90 -9.70
N GLU A 722 -12.05 -42.43 -8.99
CA GLU A 722 -12.16 -42.93 -7.62
C GLU A 722 -11.67 -41.92 -6.58
N SER A 723 -11.12 -40.77 -7.00
CA SER A 723 -10.47 -39.79 -6.11
C SER A 723 -11.37 -38.60 -5.81
N VAL A 724 -11.47 -38.25 -4.53
CA VAL A 724 -12.09 -36.99 -4.08
C VAL A 724 -11.31 -35.77 -4.59
N ASN A 725 -10.01 -35.93 -4.85
CA ASN A 725 -9.13 -34.90 -5.41
C ASN A 725 -8.46 -35.44 -6.69
N PRO A 726 -9.03 -35.21 -7.88
CA PRO A 726 -8.45 -35.67 -9.13
C PRO A 726 -7.09 -35.00 -9.39
N GLY A 727 -6.14 -35.79 -9.89
CA GLY A 727 -4.82 -35.31 -10.31
C GLY A 727 -4.82 -34.75 -11.74
N ALA A 728 -3.69 -34.17 -12.14
CA ALA A 728 -3.48 -33.65 -13.50
C ALA A 728 -2.12 -34.09 -14.05
N ALA A 729 -1.99 -34.14 -15.38
CA ALA A 729 -0.75 -34.48 -16.07
C ALA A 729 -0.36 -33.46 -17.14
N ILE A 730 0.94 -33.22 -17.27
CA ILE A 730 1.53 -32.43 -18.36
C ILE A 730 2.51 -33.34 -19.11
N VAL A 731 2.35 -33.42 -20.43
CA VAL A 731 3.26 -34.13 -21.32
C VAL A 731 4.07 -33.11 -22.11
N PHE A 732 5.35 -32.99 -21.78
CA PHE A 732 6.26 -32.10 -22.50
C PHE A 732 6.82 -32.75 -23.76
N MET A 733 6.57 -32.11 -24.91
CA MET A 733 7.08 -32.48 -26.23
C MET A 733 8.15 -31.49 -26.68
N PRO A 734 9.19 -31.96 -27.41
CA PRO A 734 10.30 -31.11 -27.81
C PRO A 734 9.94 -30.11 -28.92
N LEU A 735 8.96 -30.41 -29.77
CA LEU A 735 8.57 -29.58 -30.91
C LEU A 735 7.11 -29.13 -30.82
N THR A 736 6.80 -28.02 -31.48
CA THR A 736 5.42 -27.53 -31.59
C THR A 736 4.55 -28.44 -32.45
N GLY A 737 5.11 -28.96 -33.56
CA GLY A 737 4.37 -29.78 -34.52
C GLY A 737 3.47 -28.98 -35.49
N GLY A 738 3.61 -27.65 -35.55
CA GLY A 738 2.86 -26.80 -36.48
C GLY A 738 1.71 -26.01 -35.84
N ASN A 739 1.01 -25.20 -36.64
CA ASN A 739 -0.15 -24.43 -36.18
C ASN A 739 -1.36 -25.39 -35.99
N PRO A 740 -2.10 -25.34 -34.87
CA PRO A 740 -3.31 -26.15 -34.66
C PRO A 740 -4.38 -25.99 -35.76
N GLU A 741 -4.38 -24.88 -36.50
CA GLU A 741 -5.25 -24.69 -37.67
C GLU A 741 -5.04 -25.78 -38.75
N HIS A 742 -3.89 -26.44 -38.76
CA HIS A 742 -3.56 -27.50 -39.71
C HIS A 742 -3.82 -28.92 -39.14
N THR A 743 -4.53 -29.05 -38.02
CA THR A 743 -4.64 -30.37 -37.35
C THR A 743 -5.47 -31.40 -38.13
N TYR A 744 -6.31 -30.97 -39.06
CA TYR A 744 -7.11 -31.86 -39.89
C TYR A 744 -6.29 -32.88 -40.70
N PHE A 745 -5.00 -32.62 -40.94
CA PHE A 745 -4.08 -33.57 -41.57
C PHE A 745 -3.78 -34.82 -40.70
N TYR A 746 -4.15 -34.80 -39.42
CA TYR A 746 -3.89 -35.87 -38.45
C TYR A 746 -5.16 -36.57 -37.97
N LEU A 747 -6.35 -36.13 -38.42
CA LEU A 747 -7.62 -36.74 -38.04
C LEU A 747 -7.82 -38.13 -38.69
N PRO A 748 -8.45 -39.09 -37.98
CA PRO A 748 -8.66 -40.45 -38.49
C PRO A 748 -9.77 -40.57 -39.56
N HIS A 749 -9.98 -39.56 -40.41
CA HIS A 749 -10.92 -39.60 -41.54
C HIS A 749 -10.18 -39.83 -42.85
N GLN A 750 -9.64 -41.03 -43.02
CA GLN A 750 -9.41 -41.71 -44.30
C GLN A 750 -8.91 -43.13 -43.99
N SER A 751 -9.65 -44.13 -44.45
CA SER A 751 -9.32 -45.54 -44.35
C SER A 751 -7.89 -45.78 -44.86
N GLY A 752 -6.99 -46.26 -43.99
CA GLY A 752 -5.59 -46.56 -44.33
C GLY A 752 -4.62 -46.12 -43.24
N GLU A 753 -3.39 -46.64 -43.26
CA GLU A 753 -2.29 -46.55 -42.26
C GLU A 753 -1.90 -45.14 -41.73
N ASN A 754 -2.61 -44.07 -42.09
CA ASN A 754 -2.33 -42.68 -41.69
C ASN A 754 -2.82 -42.29 -40.28
N SER A 755 -3.65 -43.09 -39.59
CA SER A 755 -4.20 -42.78 -38.26
C SER A 755 -3.16 -42.77 -37.12
N LEU A 756 -1.95 -43.28 -37.37
CA LEU A 756 -0.86 -43.39 -36.39
C LEU A 756 0.22 -42.31 -36.55
N ARG A 757 0.08 -41.36 -37.49
CA ARG A 757 1.10 -40.30 -37.70
C ARG A 757 1.33 -39.44 -36.47
N GLY A 758 0.29 -39.18 -35.69
CA GLY A 758 0.40 -38.47 -34.41
C GLY A 758 1.14 -39.28 -33.34
N ARG A 759 0.97 -40.60 -33.30
CA ARG A 759 1.62 -41.53 -32.33
C ARG A 759 3.14 -41.44 -32.35
N MET A 760 3.72 -41.32 -33.55
CA MET A 760 5.17 -41.26 -33.72
C MET A 760 5.72 -39.82 -33.72
N SER A 761 4.86 -38.81 -33.49
CA SER A 761 5.29 -37.42 -33.61
C SER A 761 5.96 -36.92 -32.34
N SER A 762 7.05 -36.18 -32.53
CA SER A 762 7.69 -35.39 -31.47
C SER A 762 7.07 -33.99 -31.29
N GLY A 763 5.98 -33.69 -32.00
CA GLY A 763 5.28 -32.41 -31.97
C GLY A 763 4.05 -32.40 -31.08
N VAL A 764 3.82 -31.32 -30.34
CA VAL A 764 2.60 -31.14 -29.50
C VAL A 764 1.32 -31.31 -30.30
N THR A 765 1.12 -30.53 -31.37
CA THR A 765 -0.13 -30.53 -32.15
C THR A 765 -0.54 -31.93 -32.66
N PRO A 766 0.30 -32.64 -33.43
CA PRO A 766 -0.04 -33.97 -33.92
C PRO A 766 -0.18 -35.02 -32.82
N PHE A 767 0.64 -34.97 -31.76
CA PHE A 767 0.55 -35.94 -30.68
C PHE A 767 -0.70 -35.72 -29.80
N ALA A 768 -1.05 -34.46 -29.52
CA ALA A 768 -2.27 -34.12 -28.81
C ALA A 768 -3.53 -34.56 -29.58
N SER A 769 -3.54 -34.36 -30.90
CA SER A 769 -4.62 -34.84 -31.78
C SER A 769 -4.81 -36.35 -31.64
N TYR A 770 -3.70 -37.11 -31.66
CA TYR A 770 -3.70 -38.55 -31.46
C TYR A 770 -4.19 -38.96 -30.07
N ILE A 771 -3.70 -38.32 -29.00
CA ILE A 771 -4.13 -38.63 -27.62
C ILE A 771 -5.63 -38.38 -27.43
N GLU A 772 -6.20 -37.30 -27.96
CA GLU A 772 -7.63 -37.02 -27.80
C GLU A 772 -8.51 -38.09 -28.45
N CYS A 773 -8.09 -38.62 -29.60
CA CYS A 773 -8.78 -39.72 -30.27
C CYS A 773 -8.68 -41.02 -29.47
N ILE A 774 -7.49 -41.36 -28.95
CA ILE A 774 -7.24 -42.64 -28.28
C ILE A 774 -7.79 -42.70 -26.85
N LEU A 775 -7.76 -41.58 -26.13
CA LEU A 775 -8.34 -41.49 -24.78
C LEU A 775 -9.83 -41.14 -24.81
N GLU A 776 -10.39 -40.88 -25.99
CA GLU A 776 -11.77 -40.42 -26.19
C GLU A 776 -12.12 -39.18 -25.33
N LYS A 777 -11.13 -38.32 -25.08
CA LYS A 777 -11.22 -37.21 -24.13
C LYS A 777 -10.46 -35.99 -24.63
N ARG A 778 -11.04 -34.81 -24.46
CA ARG A 778 -10.37 -33.54 -24.77
C ARG A 778 -9.26 -33.27 -23.76
N ILE A 779 -8.08 -32.92 -24.26
CA ILE A 779 -6.92 -32.52 -23.45
C ILE A 779 -6.56 -31.08 -23.79
N SER A 780 -5.89 -30.34 -22.91
CA SER A 780 -5.36 -29.01 -23.25
C SER A 780 -4.10 -29.09 -24.10
N ILE A 781 -3.84 -28.05 -24.91
CA ILE A 781 -2.59 -27.92 -25.69
C ILE A 781 -1.90 -26.58 -25.49
N TYR A 782 -0.57 -26.56 -25.46
CA TYR A 782 0.19 -25.31 -25.30
C TYR A 782 1.52 -25.26 -26.04
N HIS A 783 1.66 -24.34 -27.00
CA HIS A 783 2.94 -24.03 -27.63
C HIS A 783 2.97 -22.67 -28.35
N SER A 784 4.17 -22.20 -28.70
CA SER A 784 4.43 -20.84 -29.22
C SER A 784 3.87 -20.53 -30.61
N ARG A 785 3.43 -21.54 -31.38
CA ARG A 785 2.80 -21.38 -32.71
C ARG A 785 1.27 -21.30 -32.68
N MET A 786 0.67 -21.41 -31.49
CA MET A 786 -0.76 -21.18 -31.32
C MET A 786 -1.08 -19.70 -31.32
N ASP A 787 -2.24 -19.32 -31.80
CA ASP A 787 -2.72 -17.96 -31.65
C ASP A 787 -2.98 -17.61 -30.17
N TYR A 788 -2.80 -16.33 -29.82
CA TYR A 788 -3.02 -15.78 -28.48
C TYR A 788 -4.23 -14.85 -28.48
N ASP A 789 -5.13 -14.98 -27.51
CA ASP A 789 -6.30 -14.10 -27.40
C ASP A 789 -5.96 -12.82 -26.63
N ASN A 790 -6.07 -11.67 -27.31
CA ASN A 790 -5.69 -10.37 -26.77
C ASN A 790 -6.77 -9.69 -25.90
N ASN A 791 -7.99 -10.22 -25.78
CA ASN A 791 -9.11 -9.54 -25.10
C ASN A 791 -9.87 -10.45 -24.12
N ALA A 792 -10.01 -9.99 -22.87
CA ALA A 792 -10.87 -10.60 -21.85
C ALA A 792 -12.39 -10.49 -22.15
N ALA A 793 -12.78 -9.73 -23.18
CA ALA A 793 -14.18 -9.49 -23.56
C ALA A 793 -14.76 -10.51 -24.56
N ALA A 794 -13.99 -11.53 -24.97
CA ALA A 794 -14.41 -12.52 -25.96
C ALA A 794 -15.05 -13.79 -25.38
N GLU A 795 -15.49 -13.77 -24.12
CA GLU A 795 -16.07 -14.94 -23.41
C GLU A 795 -17.43 -15.45 -23.93
N LYS A 796 -17.96 -14.95 -25.05
CA LYS A 796 -19.31 -15.32 -25.52
C LYS A 796 -19.42 -16.18 -26.77
N ASN A 797 -18.31 -16.62 -27.39
CA ASN A 797 -18.40 -17.43 -28.63
C ASN A 797 -17.55 -18.72 -28.63
N ASN A 798 -17.42 -19.43 -27.51
CA ASN A 798 -16.83 -20.78 -27.52
C ASN A 798 -17.86 -21.82 -27.99
N ARG A 799 -17.98 -21.99 -29.32
CA ARG A 799 -18.53 -23.22 -29.95
C ARG A 799 -17.44 -24.29 -30.08
N ASP A 800 -16.71 -24.57 -28.99
CA ASP A 800 -15.64 -25.59 -28.96
C ASP A 800 -16.21 -27.03 -29.01
N SER A 801 -17.45 -27.22 -28.57
CA SER A 801 -18.11 -28.54 -28.50
C SER A 801 -18.58 -29.11 -29.84
N SER A 802 -18.42 -28.39 -30.95
CA SER A 802 -18.90 -28.85 -32.27
C SER A 802 -17.87 -29.60 -33.11
N LEU A 803 -16.58 -29.55 -32.76
CA LEU A 803 -15.53 -30.24 -33.53
C LEU A 803 -15.32 -31.68 -33.01
N PRO A 804 -14.96 -32.65 -33.86
CA PRO A 804 -14.66 -34.01 -33.44
C PRO A 804 -13.37 -34.09 -32.63
N LEU A 805 -13.24 -35.10 -31.76
CA LEU A 805 -12.02 -35.36 -30.98
C LEU A 805 -10.80 -35.48 -31.90
N GLY A 806 -9.68 -34.88 -31.49
CA GLY A 806 -8.47 -34.79 -32.29
C GLY A 806 -8.41 -33.57 -33.23
N ASP A 807 -9.52 -32.86 -33.47
CA ASP A 807 -9.50 -31.61 -34.22
C ASP A 807 -9.17 -30.46 -33.27
N LEU A 808 -7.99 -29.88 -33.43
CA LEU A 808 -7.45 -28.83 -32.55
C LEU A 808 -7.57 -27.42 -33.14
N ARG A 809 -8.27 -27.24 -34.26
CA ARG A 809 -8.46 -25.92 -34.87
C ARG A 809 -9.23 -24.99 -33.94
N ARG A 810 -9.01 -23.68 -34.09
CA ARG A 810 -9.61 -22.60 -33.28
C ARG A 810 -9.21 -22.58 -31.82
N ARG A 811 -8.34 -23.49 -31.37
CA ARG A 811 -7.85 -23.53 -29.99
C ARG A 811 -6.82 -22.43 -29.78
N LYS A 812 -7.07 -21.61 -28.76
CA LYS A 812 -6.27 -20.42 -28.44
C LYS A 812 -5.47 -20.65 -27.17
N ARG A 813 -4.23 -20.19 -27.18
CA ARG A 813 -3.23 -20.50 -26.14
C ARG A 813 -3.70 -20.17 -24.71
N ARG A 814 -4.35 -19.02 -24.52
CA ARG A 814 -4.85 -18.57 -23.22
C ARG A 814 -6.01 -19.41 -22.71
N SER A 815 -7.02 -19.63 -23.54
CA SER A 815 -8.18 -20.47 -23.19
C SER A 815 -7.76 -21.89 -22.81
N GLU A 816 -6.77 -22.44 -23.50
CA GLU A 816 -6.23 -23.78 -23.23
C GLU A 816 -5.50 -23.88 -21.89
N GLN A 817 -4.74 -22.84 -21.54
CA GLN A 817 -4.10 -22.69 -20.25
C GLN A 817 -5.13 -22.55 -19.13
N ASP A 818 -6.14 -21.70 -19.31
CA ASP A 818 -7.19 -21.46 -18.31
C ASP A 818 -8.04 -22.73 -18.07
N ASP A 819 -8.39 -23.46 -19.13
CA ASP A 819 -9.12 -24.74 -19.03
C ASP A 819 -8.32 -25.82 -18.26
N PHE A 820 -6.99 -25.83 -18.37
CA PHE A 820 -6.15 -26.75 -17.60
C PHE A 820 -5.99 -26.30 -16.15
N ILE A 821 -5.67 -25.03 -15.92
CA ILE A 821 -5.46 -24.48 -14.56
C ILE A 821 -6.74 -24.55 -13.72
N SER A 822 -7.91 -24.38 -14.34
CA SER A 822 -9.21 -24.49 -13.67
C SER A 822 -9.64 -25.94 -13.38
N GLY A 823 -8.88 -26.94 -13.87
CA GLY A 823 -9.22 -28.36 -13.72
C GLY A 823 -10.33 -28.84 -14.67
N LYS A 824 -10.80 -28.01 -15.61
CA LYS A 824 -11.77 -28.41 -16.63
C LYS A 824 -11.21 -29.48 -17.57
N ARG A 825 -9.89 -29.48 -17.78
CA ARG A 825 -9.15 -30.53 -18.51
C ARG A 825 -7.97 -30.99 -17.66
N GLU A 826 -7.86 -32.31 -17.44
CA GLU A 826 -6.87 -32.90 -16.52
C GLU A 826 -5.50 -33.15 -17.17
N ILE A 827 -5.44 -33.18 -18.50
CA ILE A 827 -4.23 -33.51 -19.26
C ILE A 827 -3.88 -32.32 -20.14
N MET A 828 -2.60 -31.97 -20.21
CA MET A 828 -2.06 -31.01 -21.18
C MET A 828 -0.87 -31.60 -21.95
N ALA A 829 -0.85 -31.40 -23.27
CA ALA A 829 0.35 -31.59 -24.08
C ALA A 829 0.98 -30.22 -24.37
N ALA A 830 2.27 -30.05 -24.06
CA ALA A 830 2.92 -28.75 -24.14
C ALA A 830 4.36 -28.82 -24.64
N THR A 831 4.88 -27.70 -25.15
CA THR A 831 6.33 -27.48 -25.28
C THR A 831 6.87 -26.77 -24.05
N LYS A 832 8.19 -26.57 -23.96
CA LYS A 832 8.82 -25.72 -22.93
C LYS A 832 8.23 -24.29 -22.83
N GLY A 833 7.50 -23.84 -23.86
CA GLY A 833 6.78 -22.58 -23.81
C GLY A 833 5.69 -22.51 -22.74
N PHE A 834 5.19 -23.65 -22.25
CA PHE A 834 4.33 -23.72 -21.07
C PHE A 834 5.22 -23.86 -19.83
N GLY A 835 5.49 -22.75 -19.16
CA GLY A 835 6.39 -22.71 -18.01
C GLY A 835 6.29 -21.37 -17.31
N MET A 836 7.17 -20.44 -17.69
CA MET A 836 7.19 -19.05 -17.20
C MET A 836 6.02 -18.21 -17.67
#